data_AF-A0A2E5RMF1-F1
#
_entry.id   AF-A0A2E5RMF1-F1
#
_cell.length_a   1.000
_cell.length_b   1.000
_cell.length_c   1.000
_cell.angle_alpha   90.00
_cell.angle_beta   90.00
_cell.angle_gamma   90.00
#
_symmetry.space_group_name_H-M   'P 1'
#
loop_
_entity.id
_entity.type
_entity.pdbx_description
1 polymer ?
#
loop_
_entity_poly.entity_id
_entity_poly.type
_entity_poly.pdbx_seq_one_letter_code
_entity_poly.pdbx_strand_id
1 'polypeptide(L)'
;MFHFFKKIALIPLFLCSIQLLAQNPSSVLRNNINKKFLEHLVKKGIDQVRHEHKLNGLVNDSILYLAADFHAKYLQDIKRLSHTENSDSMKTPQNRAEYFGAVNYSVGENILFIPYGVFIKPKKGKPYKIETYQDAADAMVQGWVNSPKHYQNIITPNFEITGVSISIDYSKNRIYAVQKFAEVFFKYEFEENKDFFKYSDFKVPDPINSHEDIDWGEHSKKYPYKIKPLKKDKNYENDIAKLKKSIGFQRIRVEKNSIYLEMDLNAAGLLEFIEKDKDGLAIEYINYMPFDCGNEEYYTLPSRRNGKHQLSDTLLIPVYRKDLIKGFKPKRKSTKFRILKEIKKKDKERKLFKKIIDGYRMPYYPDRFRYRIAKIPKKVKSGFYEMNLVYIKNKQIYYIQHFSGVCGEFHQEFNELEYISDFGEKEYVPIPQNRDLNFAFRFKKGKTNYSYKDLKPALDSLTNDEFIVLSADIDAFSSVEGSNKINSEIQKKRAESIVKALESKQSKKIQYKIETHSNWELFKTQIDSFEALSHLKDLDSVALASKLKDPKFTKPLERYLSKQRTAKVYIKTLYDLNDRTLSKFLRNQYVFHQNRLSENSKKLEENIMLEFENEDLKNEIKSKINSDLDTLKSILLFTFNKIKEGKLDTNIICELDYLGIDWTSPLFLNHFFMEDYFKIPTKKRRFNIQELSVFADLDNFYPKGAYNYLRYVIKEWDGEKELSGFKTEEIQYLLEEIGRTHRSLSSDLEKLKINFWFKAAEYHFKKKEVNKKNEYLLRIFLHYKDKNLDELYALKLAKFFVHFENFSHAVSIIEKFHDTTTNQEVIAYIYKLKYYNNIEYNKNEFAESCIKIRERLTKENWCKMFVGSCNISFQVFDHEKLRNFYCSECSEYKNEIQSLLSKKIISSK
;
A
#
# COMPACT_ATOMS: atom_id res chain seq x y z
N MET A 1 67.57 -22.48 -76.77
CA MET A 1 68.53 -23.60 -76.83
C MET A 1 67.69 -24.88 -76.92
N PHE A 2 67.71 -25.56 -78.08
CA PHE A 2 67.53 -27.01 -78.37
C PHE A 2 66.61 -27.85 -77.44
N HIS A 3 65.74 -28.79 -77.85
CA HIS A 3 65.50 -29.48 -79.12
C HIS A 3 64.29 -30.46 -78.94
N PHE A 4 63.66 -30.81 -80.06
CA PHE A 4 63.05 -32.11 -80.41
C PHE A 4 61.58 -32.50 -80.15
N PHE A 5 61.05 -33.03 -81.25
CA PHE A 5 59.72 -33.53 -81.62
C PHE A 5 59.25 -34.78 -80.88
N LYS A 6 57.91 -34.99 -80.86
CA LYS A 6 57.29 -36.26 -81.28
C LYS A 6 55.81 -36.07 -81.69
N LYS A 7 55.49 -36.45 -82.93
CA LYS A 7 54.14 -36.59 -83.51
C LYS A 7 53.43 -37.79 -82.90
N ILE A 8 52.14 -37.69 -82.51
CA ILE A 8 51.20 -38.84 -82.46
C ILE A 8 49.78 -38.42 -82.88
N ALA A 9 49.24 -39.26 -83.77
CA ALA A 9 47.90 -39.43 -84.34
C ALA A 9 46.67 -38.67 -83.77
N LEU A 10 45.90 -38.08 -84.70
CA LEU A 10 44.48 -37.73 -84.52
C LEU A 10 43.60 -38.99 -84.64
N ILE A 11 42.82 -39.27 -83.61
CA ILE A 11 41.62 -40.14 -83.62
C ILE A 11 40.44 -39.24 -83.23
N PRO A 12 39.34 -39.19 -84.00
CA PRO A 12 38.16 -38.43 -83.58
C PRO A 12 37.33 -39.30 -82.62
N LEU A 13 37.44 -39.02 -81.31
CA LEU A 13 36.52 -39.56 -80.32
C LEU A 13 35.29 -38.65 -80.23
N PHE A 14 34.18 -39.17 -80.75
CA PHE A 14 32.83 -38.65 -80.53
C PHE A 14 32.50 -38.73 -79.03
N LEU A 15 32.63 -37.62 -78.31
CA LEU A 15 32.05 -37.47 -76.97
C LEU A 15 30.72 -36.72 -77.10
N CYS A 16 29.65 -37.51 -77.13
CA CYS A 16 28.28 -37.05 -76.96
C CYS A 16 28.13 -36.46 -75.56
N SER A 17 28.19 -35.14 -75.45
CA SER A 17 27.88 -34.41 -74.22
C SER A 17 26.38 -34.42 -73.99
N ILE A 18 25.93 -35.26 -73.06
CA ILE A 18 24.58 -35.20 -72.50
C ILE A 18 24.50 -33.88 -71.72
N GLN A 19 23.91 -32.85 -72.32
CA GLN A 19 23.47 -31.67 -71.60
C GLN A 19 22.35 -32.09 -70.63
N LEU A 20 22.63 -32.08 -69.34
CA LEU A 20 21.60 -32.08 -68.30
C LEU A 20 20.79 -30.78 -68.46
N LEU A 21 19.62 -30.87 -69.11
CA LEU A 21 18.71 -29.75 -69.29
C LEU A 21 18.25 -29.23 -67.91
N ALA A 22 18.62 -27.98 -67.60
CA ALA A 22 18.05 -27.25 -66.47
C ALA A 22 16.53 -27.13 -66.65
N GLN A 23 15.77 -27.41 -65.59
CA GLN A 23 14.30 -27.31 -65.61
C GLN A 23 13.88 -25.85 -65.72
N ASN A 24 12.89 -25.57 -66.57
CA ASN A 24 12.33 -24.22 -66.81
C ASN A 24 10.82 -24.19 -66.48
N PRO A 25 10.17 -23.00 -66.39
CA PRO A 25 8.77 -22.90 -66.00
C PRO A 25 7.80 -23.69 -66.90
N SER A 26 8.11 -23.81 -68.20
CA SER A 26 7.32 -24.57 -69.17
C SER A 26 7.59 -26.08 -69.15
N SER A 27 8.50 -26.56 -68.28
CA SER A 27 8.81 -27.98 -68.16
C SER A 27 7.61 -28.74 -67.60
N VAL A 28 7.33 -29.92 -68.17
CA VAL A 28 6.19 -30.76 -67.77
C VAL A 28 6.42 -31.40 -66.40
N LEU A 29 5.39 -31.41 -65.55
CA LEU A 29 5.33 -32.10 -64.26
C LEU A 29 5.27 -33.62 -64.49
N ARG A 30 6.42 -34.28 -64.44
CA ARG A 30 6.57 -35.75 -64.53
C ARG A 30 6.97 -36.34 -63.16
N ASN A 31 7.07 -37.67 -63.07
CA ASN A 31 7.65 -38.35 -61.90
C ASN A 31 8.99 -37.69 -61.52
N ASN A 32 9.22 -37.45 -60.23
CA ASN A 32 10.34 -36.65 -59.68
C ASN A 32 10.26 -35.13 -59.90
N ILE A 33 9.08 -34.53 -59.66
CA ILE A 33 8.89 -33.07 -59.57
C ILE A 33 9.90 -32.44 -58.61
N ASN A 34 10.62 -31.42 -59.08
CA ASN A 34 11.53 -30.60 -58.29
C ASN A 34 10.75 -29.61 -57.44
N LYS A 35 10.43 -30.03 -56.21
CA LYS A 35 9.66 -29.26 -55.23
C LYS A 35 10.24 -27.85 -55.03
N LYS A 36 11.56 -27.75 -54.88
CA LYS A 36 12.26 -26.48 -54.63
C LYS A 36 12.08 -25.46 -55.75
N PHE A 37 12.07 -25.91 -57.00
CA PHE A 37 11.84 -25.04 -58.13
C PHE A 37 10.38 -24.58 -58.20
N LEU A 38 9.43 -25.48 -57.93
CA LEU A 38 8.01 -25.13 -57.85
C LEU A 38 7.70 -24.17 -56.68
N GLU A 39 8.27 -24.42 -55.50
CA GLU A 39 8.20 -23.54 -54.31
C GLU A 39 8.64 -22.11 -54.66
N HIS A 40 9.76 -21.97 -55.38
CA HIS A 40 10.27 -20.68 -55.85
C HIS A 40 9.31 -19.98 -56.81
N LEU A 41 8.75 -20.69 -57.80
CA LEU A 41 7.80 -20.10 -58.75
C LEU A 41 6.51 -19.63 -58.06
N VAL A 42 5.99 -20.43 -57.12
CA VAL A 42 4.84 -20.06 -56.28
C VAL A 42 5.13 -18.78 -55.50
N LYS A 43 6.30 -18.72 -54.83
CA LYS A 43 6.75 -17.53 -54.10
C LYS A 43 6.84 -16.30 -54.99
N LYS A 44 7.45 -16.41 -56.18
CA LYS A 44 7.54 -15.30 -57.14
C LYS A 44 6.15 -14.78 -57.54
N GLY A 45 5.19 -15.67 -57.75
CA GLY A 45 3.80 -15.28 -58.03
C GLY A 45 3.12 -14.56 -56.86
N ILE A 46 3.39 -14.96 -55.61
CA ILE A 46 2.88 -14.27 -54.41
C ILE A 46 3.48 -12.85 -54.29
N ASP A 47 4.79 -12.69 -54.50
CA ASP A 47 5.42 -11.37 -54.46
C ASP A 47 4.87 -10.45 -55.55
N GLN A 48 4.59 -10.99 -56.74
CA GLN A 48 3.96 -10.23 -57.81
C GLN A 48 2.60 -9.66 -57.39
N VAL A 49 1.76 -10.47 -56.74
CA VAL A 49 0.48 -10.01 -56.18
C VAL A 49 0.69 -8.90 -55.14
N ARG A 50 1.74 -9.00 -54.32
CA ARG A 50 2.09 -7.97 -53.32
C ARG A 50 2.56 -6.67 -53.96
N HIS A 51 3.41 -6.75 -54.99
CA HIS A 51 3.90 -5.58 -55.72
C HIS A 51 2.76 -4.82 -56.42
N GLU A 52 1.78 -5.53 -56.98
CA GLU A 52 0.56 -4.91 -57.54
C GLU A 52 -0.25 -4.11 -56.49
N HIS A 53 -0.08 -4.45 -55.21
CA HIS A 53 -0.67 -3.75 -54.06
C HIS A 53 0.26 -2.71 -53.41
N LYS A 54 1.39 -2.39 -54.04
CA LYS A 54 2.42 -1.48 -53.51
C LYS A 54 2.99 -1.95 -52.16
N LEU A 55 3.07 -3.26 -51.98
CA LEU A 55 3.72 -3.90 -50.83
C LEU A 55 5.06 -4.49 -51.27
N ASN A 56 6.03 -4.57 -50.35
CA ASN A 56 7.30 -5.23 -50.60
C ASN A 56 7.10 -6.76 -50.72
N GLY A 57 7.91 -7.41 -51.56
CA GLY A 57 8.05 -8.86 -51.57
C GLY A 57 8.50 -9.40 -50.22
N LEU A 58 8.19 -10.67 -49.94
CA LEU A 58 8.51 -11.30 -48.65
C LEU A 58 9.92 -11.92 -48.70
N VAL A 59 10.70 -11.84 -47.64
CA VAL A 59 11.99 -12.54 -47.57
C VAL A 59 11.77 -14.01 -47.22
N ASN A 60 12.51 -14.95 -47.83
CA ASN A 60 12.37 -16.35 -47.45
C ASN A 60 13.02 -16.61 -46.08
N ASP A 61 12.28 -17.24 -45.18
CA ASP A 61 12.76 -17.59 -43.85
C ASP A 61 12.84 -19.10 -43.65
N SER A 62 13.97 -19.56 -43.12
CA SER A 62 14.27 -20.99 -42.95
C SER A 62 13.40 -21.63 -41.86
N ILE A 63 13.08 -20.89 -40.79
CA ILE A 63 12.25 -21.39 -39.69
C ILE A 63 10.82 -21.60 -40.17
N LEU A 64 10.26 -20.62 -40.88
CA LEU A 64 8.94 -20.71 -41.50
C LEU A 64 8.90 -21.79 -42.59
N TYR A 65 9.99 -21.98 -43.35
CA TYR A 65 10.09 -23.07 -44.32
C TYR A 65 10.01 -24.44 -43.65
N LEU A 66 10.80 -24.68 -42.59
CA LEU A 66 10.75 -25.93 -41.82
C LEU A 66 9.35 -26.17 -41.24
N ALA A 67 8.74 -25.13 -40.69
CA ALA A 67 7.39 -25.20 -40.13
C ALA A 67 6.30 -25.42 -41.20
N ALA A 68 6.49 -24.93 -42.42
CA ALA A 68 5.62 -25.18 -43.55
C ALA A 68 5.81 -26.59 -44.13
N ASP A 69 7.05 -27.06 -44.26
CA ASP A 69 7.39 -28.39 -44.77
C ASP A 69 6.90 -29.50 -43.85
N PHE A 70 7.09 -29.33 -42.55
CA PHE A 70 6.53 -30.22 -41.55
C PHE A 70 5.01 -30.35 -41.70
N HIS A 71 4.31 -29.23 -41.86
CA HIS A 71 2.86 -29.22 -42.01
C HIS A 71 2.41 -29.78 -43.37
N ALA A 72 3.12 -29.49 -44.45
CA ALA A 72 2.82 -30.01 -45.78
C ALA A 72 2.88 -31.55 -45.82
N LYS A 73 3.87 -32.14 -45.14
CA LYS A 73 3.96 -33.61 -44.98
C LYS A 73 2.79 -34.17 -44.17
N TYR A 74 2.45 -33.52 -43.06
CA TYR A 74 1.28 -33.90 -42.25
C TYR A 74 -0.03 -33.88 -43.07
N LEU A 75 -0.27 -32.84 -43.87
CA LEU A 75 -1.46 -32.73 -44.73
C LEU A 75 -1.52 -33.83 -45.79
N GLN A 76 -0.37 -34.23 -46.34
CA GLN A 76 -0.25 -35.37 -47.24
C GLN A 76 -0.65 -36.68 -46.53
N ASP A 77 -0.16 -36.90 -45.31
CA ASP A 77 -0.42 -38.12 -44.54
C ASP A 77 -1.91 -38.27 -44.17
N ILE A 78 -2.53 -37.19 -43.70
CA ILE A 78 -3.96 -37.20 -43.33
C ILE A 78 -4.91 -37.05 -44.53
N LYS A 79 -4.38 -36.76 -45.71
CA LYS A 79 -5.10 -36.64 -46.99
C LYS A 79 -6.23 -35.60 -46.99
N ARG A 80 -6.18 -34.58 -46.13
CA ARG A 80 -7.16 -33.47 -46.02
C ARG A 80 -6.49 -32.17 -45.59
N LEU A 81 -7.12 -31.02 -45.86
CA LEU A 81 -6.64 -29.72 -45.40
C LEU A 81 -7.11 -29.45 -43.95
N SER A 82 -6.19 -28.99 -43.11
CA SER A 82 -6.46 -28.60 -41.72
C SER A 82 -5.37 -27.66 -41.24
N HIS A 83 -5.71 -26.50 -40.70
CA HIS A 83 -4.72 -25.61 -40.07
C HIS A 83 -4.20 -26.15 -38.72
N THR A 84 -4.86 -27.17 -38.19
CA THR A 84 -4.56 -27.78 -36.90
C THR A 84 -4.02 -29.20 -37.01
N GLU A 85 -3.07 -29.54 -36.14
CA GLU A 85 -2.51 -30.88 -35.99
C GLU A 85 -2.97 -31.56 -34.69
N ASN A 86 -2.71 -32.86 -34.56
CA ASN A 86 -3.06 -33.64 -33.37
C ASN A 86 -2.06 -33.46 -32.20
N SER A 87 -0.86 -32.94 -32.45
CA SER A 87 0.15 -32.69 -31.42
C SER A 87 -0.11 -31.35 -30.71
N ASP A 88 -0.20 -31.35 -29.37
CA ASP A 88 -0.45 -30.14 -28.59
C ASP A 88 0.68 -29.10 -28.71
N SER A 89 1.94 -29.53 -28.84
CA SER A 89 3.09 -28.63 -28.97
C SER A 89 3.23 -28.01 -30.37
N MET A 90 2.53 -28.54 -31.38
CA MET A 90 2.61 -28.13 -32.80
C MET A 90 1.23 -27.88 -33.42
N LYS A 91 0.20 -27.72 -32.59
CA LYS A 91 -1.20 -27.71 -33.01
C LYS A 91 -1.48 -26.60 -34.01
N THR A 92 -1.07 -25.37 -33.74
CA THR A 92 -1.38 -24.19 -34.57
C THR A 92 -0.18 -23.77 -35.45
N PRO A 93 -0.40 -22.93 -36.49
CA PRO A 93 0.70 -22.40 -37.30
C PRO A 93 1.79 -21.70 -36.48
N GLN A 94 1.38 -20.98 -35.43
CA GLN A 94 2.24 -20.28 -34.48
C GLN A 94 3.09 -21.28 -33.68
N ASN A 95 2.44 -22.28 -33.06
CA ASN A 95 3.13 -23.33 -32.28
C ASN A 95 4.19 -24.06 -33.11
N ARG A 96 3.88 -24.37 -34.38
CA ARG A 96 4.85 -24.98 -35.30
C ARG A 96 6.06 -24.08 -35.54
N ALA A 97 5.85 -22.80 -35.79
CA ALA A 97 6.97 -21.88 -36.00
C ALA A 97 7.84 -21.75 -34.74
N GLU A 98 7.22 -21.60 -33.58
CA GLU A 98 7.92 -21.54 -32.28
C GLU A 98 8.73 -22.81 -32.01
N TYR A 99 8.17 -23.99 -32.33
CA TYR A 99 8.88 -25.26 -32.19
C TYR A 99 10.17 -25.30 -33.02
N PHE A 100 10.14 -24.76 -34.24
CA PHE A 100 11.31 -24.67 -35.11
C PHE A 100 12.22 -23.48 -34.81
N GLY A 101 11.97 -22.74 -33.72
CA GLY A 101 12.86 -21.71 -33.21
C GLY A 101 12.42 -20.27 -33.51
N ALA A 102 11.19 -20.05 -33.99
CA ALA A 102 10.69 -18.69 -34.21
C ALA A 102 10.58 -17.94 -32.87
N VAL A 103 11.27 -16.81 -32.76
CA VAL A 103 11.21 -15.94 -31.59
C VAL A 103 10.60 -14.61 -32.03
N ASN A 104 9.54 -14.18 -31.33
CA ASN A 104 8.83 -12.93 -31.60
C ASN A 104 8.15 -12.83 -32.98
N TYR A 105 7.76 -13.97 -33.57
CA TYR A 105 7.02 -13.98 -34.84
C TYR A 105 5.51 -13.99 -34.56
N SER A 106 4.72 -13.25 -35.34
CA SER A 106 3.27 -13.43 -35.44
C SER A 106 2.93 -14.09 -36.76
N VAL A 107 2.53 -15.36 -36.72
CA VAL A 107 2.49 -16.24 -37.89
C VAL A 107 1.09 -16.36 -38.51
N GLY A 108 1.01 -16.15 -39.82
CA GLY A 108 -0.15 -16.49 -40.66
C GLY A 108 0.12 -17.74 -41.51
N GLU A 109 -0.94 -18.41 -42.00
CA GLU A 109 -0.81 -19.60 -42.82
C GLU A 109 -1.86 -19.67 -43.93
N ASN A 110 -1.41 -20.07 -45.12
CA ASN A 110 -2.24 -20.45 -46.25
C ASN A 110 -1.95 -21.91 -46.59
N ILE A 111 -3.01 -22.71 -46.79
CA ILE A 111 -2.90 -24.12 -47.21
C ILE A 111 -3.84 -24.38 -48.39
N LEU A 112 -3.41 -25.22 -49.32
CA LEU A 112 -4.26 -25.75 -50.38
C LEU A 112 -3.70 -27.06 -50.92
N PHE A 113 -4.45 -27.70 -51.81
CA PHE A 113 -3.88 -28.67 -52.74
C PHE A 113 -4.41 -28.44 -54.15
N ILE A 114 -3.62 -28.83 -55.14
CA ILE A 114 -4.03 -28.89 -56.55
C ILE A 114 -3.84 -30.30 -57.10
N PRO A 115 -4.70 -30.76 -58.02
CA PRO A 115 -4.40 -31.93 -58.83
C PRO A 115 -3.44 -31.56 -59.97
N TYR A 116 -2.60 -32.48 -60.42
CA TYR A 116 -1.73 -32.31 -61.60
C TYR A 116 -1.84 -33.51 -62.53
N GLY A 117 -1.50 -33.34 -63.81
CA GLY A 117 -1.51 -34.47 -64.75
C GLY A 117 -2.88 -35.08 -65.03
N VAL A 118 -3.97 -34.49 -64.55
CA VAL A 118 -5.37 -34.93 -64.74
C VAL A 118 -6.24 -33.79 -65.25
N PHE A 119 -7.27 -34.10 -66.03
CA PHE A 119 -8.22 -33.10 -66.52
C PHE A 119 -9.12 -32.60 -65.38
N ILE A 120 -9.13 -31.28 -65.17
CA ILE A 120 -9.94 -30.58 -64.18
C ILE A 120 -11.16 -30.01 -64.88
N LYS A 121 -12.36 -30.33 -64.39
CA LYS A 121 -13.63 -29.78 -64.90
C LYS A 121 -14.08 -28.59 -64.03
N PRO A 122 -13.93 -27.33 -64.48
CA PRO A 122 -14.38 -26.18 -63.71
C PRO A 122 -15.91 -26.07 -63.69
N LYS A 123 -16.46 -25.29 -62.73
CA LYS A 123 -17.91 -24.98 -62.67
C LYS A 123 -18.41 -24.21 -63.90
N LYS A 124 -17.53 -23.45 -64.57
CA LYS A 124 -17.75 -22.74 -65.85
C LYS A 124 -16.45 -22.81 -66.66
N GLY A 125 -16.54 -23.11 -67.96
CA GLY A 125 -15.40 -23.18 -68.88
C GLY A 125 -15.07 -24.59 -69.39
N LYS A 126 -14.09 -24.68 -70.31
CA LYS A 126 -13.61 -25.96 -70.85
C LYS A 126 -12.73 -26.67 -69.81
N PRO A 127 -12.72 -28.02 -69.78
CA PRO A 127 -11.75 -28.77 -68.99
C PRO A 127 -10.32 -28.35 -69.34
N TYR A 128 -9.48 -28.19 -68.34
CA TYR A 128 -8.07 -27.84 -68.50
C TYR A 128 -7.20 -28.77 -67.65
N LYS A 129 -5.90 -28.80 -67.93
CA LYS A 129 -4.94 -29.67 -67.24
C LYS A 129 -3.79 -28.82 -66.71
N ILE A 130 -3.35 -29.13 -65.50
CA ILE A 130 -2.15 -28.53 -64.92
C ILE A 130 -0.98 -29.44 -65.32
N GLU A 131 -0.20 -29.01 -66.32
CA GLU A 131 0.83 -29.83 -66.95
C GLU A 131 2.26 -29.34 -66.68
N THR A 132 2.47 -28.03 -66.56
CA THR A 132 3.80 -27.44 -66.38
C THR A 132 4.03 -26.92 -64.96
N TYR A 133 5.30 -26.64 -64.62
CA TYR A 133 5.64 -25.97 -63.36
C TYR A 133 4.92 -24.62 -63.22
N GLN A 134 4.86 -23.85 -64.31
CA GLN A 134 4.17 -22.56 -64.32
C GLN A 134 2.65 -22.73 -64.11
N ASP A 135 2.01 -23.69 -64.80
CA ASP A 135 0.57 -23.95 -64.60
C ASP A 135 0.25 -24.30 -63.14
N ALA A 136 1.10 -25.10 -62.50
CA ALA A 136 0.93 -25.45 -61.10
C ALA A 136 1.11 -24.24 -60.19
N ALA A 137 2.17 -23.45 -60.40
CA ALA A 137 2.41 -22.24 -59.61
C ALA A 137 1.24 -21.26 -59.74
N ASP A 138 0.80 -20.98 -60.96
CA ASP A 138 -0.34 -20.08 -61.24
C ASP A 138 -1.62 -20.59 -60.60
N ALA A 139 -1.90 -21.89 -60.69
CA ALA A 139 -3.07 -22.49 -60.07
C ALA A 139 -3.07 -22.36 -58.54
N MET A 140 -1.91 -22.50 -57.89
CA MET A 140 -1.79 -22.30 -56.44
C MET A 140 -1.98 -20.84 -56.05
N VAL A 141 -1.29 -19.92 -56.74
CA VAL A 141 -1.37 -18.47 -56.47
C VAL A 141 -2.80 -17.98 -56.66
N GLN A 142 -3.44 -18.32 -57.79
CA GLN A 142 -4.83 -17.99 -58.05
C GLN A 142 -5.79 -18.67 -57.06
N GLY A 143 -5.50 -19.89 -56.63
CA GLY A 143 -6.26 -20.58 -55.58
C GLY A 143 -6.28 -19.81 -54.26
N TRP A 144 -5.15 -19.22 -53.86
CA TRP A 144 -5.09 -18.36 -52.68
C TRP A 144 -5.70 -16.97 -52.92
N VAL A 145 -5.46 -16.33 -54.06
CA VAL A 145 -6.04 -15.01 -54.38
C VAL A 145 -7.57 -15.03 -54.42
N ASN A 146 -8.16 -16.11 -54.94
CA ASN A 146 -9.62 -16.25 -55.02
C ASN A 146 -10.28 -16.61 -53.67
N SER A 147 -9.51 -16.80 -52.60
CA SER A 147 -10.02 -17.05 -51.26
C SER A 147 -9.85 -15.81 -50.38
N PRO A 148 -10.93 -15.19 -49.86
CA PRO A 148 -10.84 -13.95 -49.11
C PRO A 148 -9.88 -13.99 -47.91
N LYS A 149 -9.85 -15.10 -47.16
CA LYS A 149 -8.95 -15.26 -46.01
C LYS A 149 -7.49 -15.47 -46.42
N HIS A 150 -7.24 -16.25 -47.47
CA HIS A 150 -5.86 -16.49 -47.94
C HIS A 150 -5.28 -15.24 -48.59
N TYR A 151 -6.10 -14.54 -49.37
CA TYR A 151 -5.77 -13.26 -49.96
C TYR A 151 -5.40 -12.22 -48.91
N GLN A 152 -6.18 -12.12 -47.82
CA GLN A 152 -5.88 -11.23 -46.70
C GLN A 152 -4.46 -11.46 -46.14
N ASN A 153 -4.02 -12.71 -46.00
CA ASN A 153 -2.64 -13.01 -45.57
C ASN A 153 -1.62 -12.49 -46.59
N ILE A 154 -1.83 -12.72 -47.89
CA ILE A 154 -0.91 -12.27 -48.96
C ILE A 154 -0.75 -10.74 -48.93
N ILE A 155 -1.83 -9.99 -48.79
CA ILE A 155 -1.81 -8.52 -48.80
C ILE A 155 -1.67 -7.88 -47.41
N THR A 156 -1.28 -8.65 -46.39
CA THR A 156 -1.02 -8.09 -45.05
C THR A 156 0.29 -7.29 -45.10
N PRO A 157 0.28 -5.97 -44.81
CA PRO A 157 1.46 -5.12 -44.97
C PRO A 157 2.61 -5.46 -44.02
N ASN A 158 2.31 -5.91 -42.80
CA ASN A 158 3.33 -6.17 -41.78
C ASN A 158 4.01 -7.54 -41.94
N PHE A 159 3.57 -8.38 -42.87
CA PHE A 159 4.30 -9.61 -43.15
C PHE A 159 5.54 -9.26 -43.96
N GLU A 160 6.68 -9.65 -43.41
CA GLU A 160 8.03 -9.35 -43.91
C GLU A 160 8.68 -10.62 -44.45
N ILE A 161 8.38 -11.77 -43.83
CA ILE A 161 8.97 -13.07 -44.18
C ILE A 161 7.94 -14.14 -44.51
N THR A 162 8.41 -15.15 -45.23
CA THR A 162 7.60 -16.31 -45.59
C THR A 162 8.40 -17.59 -45.72
N GLY A 163 7.71 -18.73 -45.56
CA GLY A 163 8.20 -20.04 -45.96
C GLY A 163 7.14 -20.74 -46.80
N VAL A 164 7.49 -21.15 -48.02
CA VAL A 164 6.61 -21.93 -48.92
C VAL A 164 7.18 -23.34 -49.02
N SER A 165 6.38 -24.36 -48.72
CA SER A 165 6.77 -25.75 -48.90
C SER A 165 5.70 -26.56 -49.62
N ILE A 166 6.16 -27.55 -50.39
CA ILE A 166 5.34 -28.42 -51.22
C ILE A 166 5.56 -29.90 -50.88
N SER A 167 4.46 -30.63 -50.66
CA SER A 167 4.44 -32.09 -50.56
C SER A 167 3.58 -32.70 -51.68
N ILE A 168 3.91 -33.92 -52.12
CA ILE A 168 3.33 -34.51 -53.33
C ILE A 168 2.85 -35.92 -53.04
N ASP A 169 1.57 -36.16 -53.25
CA ASP A 169 0.95 -37.48 -53.27
C ASP A 169 0.90 -37.98 -54.73
N TYR A 170 1.94 -38.72 -55.14
CA TYR A 170 2.02 -39.34 -56.46
C TYR A 170 0.92 -40.37 -56.72
N SER A 171 0.36 -41.00 -55.67
CA SER A 171 -0.71 -41.99 -55.84
C SER A 171 -2.04 -41.36 -56.29
N LYS A 172 -2.27 -40.09 -55.92
CA LYS A 172 -3.47 -39.34 -56.26
C LYS A 172 -3.25 -38.21 -57.25
N ASN A 173 -2.02 -38.06 -57.76
CA ASN A 173 -1.58 -36.90 -58.53
C ASN A 173 -1.98 -35.56 -57.88
N ARG A 174 -1.69 -35.40 -56.57
CA ARG A 174 -2.00 -34.18 -55.81
C ARG A 174 -0.74 -33.53 -55.27
N ILE A 175 -0.72 -32.21 -55.32
CA ILE A 175 0.33 -31.38 -54.72
C ILE A 175 -0.30 -30.56 -53.60
N TYR A 176 0.18 -30.74 -52.37
CA TYR A 176 -0.18 -29.90 -51.24
C TYR A 176 0.82 -28.76 -51.13
N ALA A 177 0.33 -27.55 -50.90
CA ALA A 177 1.15 -26.37 -50.69
C ALA A 177 0.78 -25.73 -49.36
N VAL A 178 1.81 -25.43 -48.56
CA VAL A 178 1.70 -24.69 -47.31
C VAL A 178 2.59 -23.47 -47.44
N GLN A 179 2.01 -22.30 -47.17
CA GLN A 179 2.75 -21.07 -47.03
C GLN A 179 2.52 -20.51 -45.63
N LYS A 180 3.62 -20.18 -44.96
CA LYS A 180 3.60 -19.42 -43.71
C LYS A 180 4.09 -18.01 -43.95
N PHE A 181 3.54 -17.07 -43.20
CA PHE A 181 3.94 -15.67 -43.19
C PHE A 181 4.27 -15.26 -41.76
N ALA A 182 5.14 -14.29 -41.56
CA ALA A 182 5.25 -13.67 -40.24
C ALA A 182 5.50 -12.16 -40.30
N GLU A 183 4.89 -11.47 -39.34
CA GLU A 183 5.37 -10.17 -38.84
C GLU A 183 6.43 -10.51 -37.79
N VAL A 184 7.64 -9.98 -37.94
CA VAL A 184 8.73 -10.20 -36.99
C VAL A 184 8.80 -9.00 -36.08
N PHE A 185 8.59 -9.21 -34.79
CA PHE A 185 8.80 -8.16 -33.82
C PHE A 185 10.27 -8.17 -33.40
N PHE A 186 10.86 -6.97 -33.36
CA PHE A 186 12.25 -6.72 -32.94
C PHE A 186 13.31 -7.20 -33.94
N LYS A 187 14.51 -6.62 -33.87
CA LYS A 187 15.61 -6.78 -34.84
C LYS A 187 15.86 -8.26 -35.21
N TYR A 188 15.58 -8.61 -36.46
CA TYR A 188 16.05 -9.84 -37.10
C TYR A 188 16.61 -9.47 -38.47
N GLU A 189 17.90 -9.69 -38.66
CA GLU A 189 18.52 -9.55 -39.98
C GLU A 189 18.16 -10.81 -40.79
N PHE A 190 17.51 -10.60 -41.94
CA PHE A 190 17.04 -11.70 -42.79
C PHE A 190 18.14 -12.15 -43.74
N GLU A 191 18.89 -13.18 -43.37
CA GLU A 191 19.76 -13.88 -44.31
C GLU A 191 19.06 -15.13 -44.85
N GLU A 192 18.78 -15.14 -46.16
CA GLU A 192 18.24 -16.32 -46.81
C GLU A 192 19.28 -17.45 -46.86
N ASN A 193 18.92 -18.60 -46.31
CA ASN A 193 19.73 -19.81 -46.43
C ASN A 193 19.73 -20.31 -47.89
N LYS A 194 20.90 -20.26 -48.55
CA LYS A 194 21.04 -20.64 -49.97
C LYS A 194 20.76 -22.11 -50.26
N ASP A 195 20.88 -23.01 -49.28
CA ASP A 195 20.53 -24.43 -49.46
C ASP A 195 19.02 -24.63 -49.53
N PHE A 196 18.26 -23.93 -48.67
CA PHE A 196 16.80 -23.99 -48.70
C PHE A 196 16.20 -23.25 -49.91
N PHE A 197 16.84 -22.16 -50.34
CA PHE A 197 16.31 -21.23 -51.34
C PHE A 197 17.24 -21.04 -52.54
N LYS A 198 17.77 -22.16 -53.08
CA LYS A 198 18.76 -22.17 -54.19
C LYS A 198 18.39 -21.41 -55.48
N TYR A 199 17.11 -21.13 -55.69
CA TYR A 199 16.60 -20.40 -56.85
C TYR A 199 16.30 -18.92 -56.55
N SER A 200 16.56 -18.45 -55.32
CA SER A 200 16.27 -17.07 -54.90
C SER A 200 17.42 -16.11 -55.23
N ASP A 201 17.07 -15.01 -55.90
CA ASP A 201 17.97 -13.91 -56.26
C ASP A 201 17.91 -12.74 -55.26
N PHE A 202 17.34 -12.96 -54.06
CA PHE A 202 17.24 -11.92 -53.03
C PHE A 202 18.63 -11.41 -52.59
N LYS A 203 18.74 -10.08 -52.49
CA LYS A 203 19.89 -9.38 -51.91
C LYS A 203 19.42 -8.66 -50.65
N VAL A 204 20.15 -8.83 -49.56
CA VAL A 204 19.91 -8.11 -48.31
C VAL A 204 20.15 -6.61 -48.57
N PRO A 205 19.18 -5.72 -48.30
CA PRO A 205 19.41 -4.28 -48.35
C PRO A 205 20.49 -3.85 -47.35
N ASP A 206 21.26 -2.81 -47.68
CA ASP A 206 22.23 -2.25 -46.73
C ASP A 206 21.49 -1.70 -45.50
N PRO A 207 21.94 -2.01 -44.26
CA PRO A 207 21.26 -1.58 -43.06
C PRO A 207 21.37 -0.07 -42.85
N ILE A 208 20.24 0.59 -42.64
CA ILE A 208 20.17 2.02 -42.31
C ILE A 208 20.41 2.18 -40.81
N ASN A 209 21.52 2.83 -40.44
CA ASN A 209 21.94 2.97 -39.04
C ASN A 209 22.06 4.41 -38.56
N SER A 210 21.91 5.39 -39.46
CA SER A 210 21.95 6.82 -39.15
C SER A 210 20.92 7.59 -39.95
N HIS A 211 20.45 8.73 -39.40
CA HIS A 211 19.66 9.69 -40.18
C HIS A 211 20.45 10.32 -41.33
N GLU A 212 21.78 10.24 -41.30
CA GLU A 212 22.69 10.73 -42.35
C GLU A 212 22.72 9.79 -43.58
N ASP A 213 22.31 8.53 -43.44
CA ASP A 213 22.39 7.52 -44.50
C ASP A 213 21.23 7.59 -45.52
N ILE A 214 20.30 8.53 -45.36
CA ILE A 214 19.07 8.58 -46.14
C ILE A 214 19.01 9.85 -47.01
N ASP A 215 18.80 9.69 -48.31
CA ASP A 215 18.47 10.78 -49.23
C ASP A 215 16.96 11.07 -49.20
N TRP A 216 16.61 12.29 -48.82
CA TRP A 216 15.25 12.66 -48.46
C TRP A 216 14.63 13.60 -49.50
N GLY A 217 13.81 13.08 -50.40
CA GLY A 217 12.98 13.90 -51.30
C GLY A 217 11.99 14.85 -50.59
N GLU A 218 11.24 15.65 -51.36
CA GLU A 218 10.28 16.63 -50.81
C GLU A 218 9.07 15.99 -50.10
N HIS A 219 8.66 16.55 -48.94
CA HIS A 219 7.57 16.00 -48.11
C HIS A 219 6.25 16.78 -48.18
N SER A 220 5.16 16.04 -47.93
CA SER A 220 3.78 16.55 -47.86
C SER A 220 3.60 17.70 -46.86
N LYS A 221 3.09 18.84 -47.34
CA LYS A 221 2.80 20.05 -46.53
C LYS A 221 1.52 19.95 -45.67
N LYS A 222 0.85 18.79 -45.58
CA LYS A 222 -0.44 18.62 -44.87
C LYS A 222 -0.52 17.32 -44.07
N TYR A 223 -0.97 17.44 -42.81
CA TYR A 223 -1.28 16.32 -41.91
C TYR A 223 -2.74 15.84 -42.08
N PRO A 224 -3.10 14.66 -41.53
CA PRO A 224 -4.49 14.20 -41.47
C PRO A 224 -5.47 15.27 -40.95
N TYR A 225 -6.75 15.14 -41.34
CA TYR A 225 -7.84 16.06 -40.95
C TYR A 225 -7.63 17.53 -41.38
N LYS A 226 -6.83 17.76 -42.43
CA LYS A 226 -6.50 19.10 -42.96
C LYS A 226 -5.76 19.96 -41.93
N ILE A 227 -5.06 19.32 -40.99
CA ILE A 227 -4.17 19.98 -40.05
C ILE A 227 -2.87 20.35 -40.77
N LYS A 228 -2.28 21.48 -40.40
CA LYS A 228 -1.04 21.99 -40.97
C LYS A 228 0.05 22.04 -39.89
N PRO A 229 1.33 22.01 -40.28
CA PRO A 229 2.40 22.29 -39.34
C PRO A 229 2.34 23.73 -38.81
N LEU A 230 2.92 23.96 -37.64
CA LEU A 230 3.12 25.28 -37.08
C LEU A 230 3.98 26.12 -38.03
N LYS A 231 3.59 27.37 -38.21
CA LYS A 231 4.51 28.43 -38.65
C LYS A 231 4.77 29.28 -37.42
N LYS A 232 5.93 29.11 -36.77
CA LYS A 232 6.26 29.84 -35.54
C LYS A 232 6.20 31.34 -35.85
N ASP A 233 5.46 32.09 -35.03
CA ASP A 233 5.43 33.55 -35.06
C ASP A 233 6.13 34.13 -33.82
N LYS A 234 6.24 35.46 -33.75
CA LYS A 234 6.92 36.14 -32.63
C LYS A 234 6.22 35.96 -31.27
N ASN A 235 4.95 35.56 -31.25
CA ASN A 235 4.17 35.42 -30.02
C ASN A 235 4.17 34.01 -29.45
N TYR A 236 4.65 33.02 -30.21
CA TYR A 236 4.67 31.62 -29.84
C TYR A 236 5.19 31.37 -28.41
N GLU A 237 6.40 31.82 -28.09
CA GLU A 237 7.01 31.58 -26.78
C GLU A 237 6.20 32.20 -25.63
N ASN A 238 5.66 33.40 -25.83
CA ASN A 238 4.80 34.07 -24.86
C ASN A 238 3.49 33.32 -24.64
N ASP A 239 2.89 32.81 -25.71
CA ASP A 239 1.66 32.01 -25.64
C ASP A 239 1.89 30.67 -24.92
N ILE A 240 3.03 30.01 -25.15
CA ILE A 240 3.41 28.78 -24.44
C ILE A 240 3.69 29.07 -22.96
N ALA A 241 4.41 30.16 -22.64
CA ALA A 241 4.62 30.56 -21.25
C ALA A 241 3.29 30.86 -20.54
N LYS A 242 2.36 31.54 -21.23
CA LYS A 242 1.01 31.80 -20.73
C LYS A 242 0.23 30.50 -20.53
N LEU A 243 0.24 29.58 -21.50
CA LEU A 243 -0.38 28.26 -21.41
C LEU A 243 0.10 27.48 -20.19
N LYS A 244 1.42 27.38 -20.00
CA LYS A 244 2.07 26.67 -18.88
C LYS A 244 1.70 27.29 -17.52
N LYS A 245 1.46 28.60 -17.47
CA LYS A 245 1.08 29.32 -16.24
C LYS A 245 -0.42 29.30 -15.96
N SER A 246 -1.26 29.39 -16.99
CA SER A 246 -2.71 29.60 -16.84
C SER A 246 -3.50 28.30 -16.78
N ILE A 247 -3.02 27.24 -17.43
CA ILE A 247 -3.72 25.97 -17.45
C ILE A 247 -3.27 25.12 -16.27
N GLY A 248 -4.24 24.68 -15.46
CA GLY A 248 -3.97 23.75 -14.37
C GLY A 248 -3.49 22.37 -14.85
N PHE A 249 -3.16 21.51 -13.89
CA PHE A 249 -2.71 20.16 -14.15
C PHE A 249 -3.67 19.35 -15.04
N GLN A 250 -3.11 18.62 -16.00
CA GLN A 250 -3.85 17.88 -17.02
C GLN A 250 -3.48 16.41 -16.96
N ARG A 251 -4.48 15.56 -17.22
CA ARG A 251 -4.31 14.11 -17.16
C ARG A 251 -5.16 13.44 -18.22
N ILE A 252 -4.54 12.45 -18.88
CA ILE A 252 -5.21 11.58 -19.83
C ILE A 252 -5.65 10.31 -19.08
N ARG A 253 -6.94 9.97 -19.18
CA ARG A 253 -7.50 8.71 -18.68
C ARG A 253 -8.10 7.88 -19.79
N VAL A 254 -7.77 6.59 -19.80
CA VAL A 254 -8.37 5.62 -20.72
C VAL A 254 -9.43 4.81 -19.97
N GLU A 255 -10.68 4.87 -20.42
CA GLU A 255 -11.80 4.10 -19.89
C GLU A 255 -12.55 3.42 -21.04
N LYS A 256 -12.65 2.08 -21.04
CA LYS A 256 -13.38 1.31 -22.07
C LYS A 256 -13.05 1.76 -23.51
N ASN A 257 -11.75 1.85 -23.83
CA ASN A 257 -11.19 2.34 -25.11
C ASN A 257 -11.49 3.81 -25.46
N SER A 258 -12.04 4.60 -24.54
CA SER A 258 -12.24 6.04 -24.70
C SER A 258 -11.17 6.81 -23.94
N ILE A 259 -10.66 7.88 -24.55
CA ILE A 259 -9.61 8.73 -24.00
C ILE A 259 -10.27 10.02 -23.49
N TYR A 260 -10.13 10.28 -22.20
CA TYR A 260 -10.64 11.46 -21.52
C TYR A 260 -9.49 12.37 -21.12
N LEU A 261 -9.66 13.68 -21.33
CA LEU A 261 -8.83 14.69 -20.68
C LEU A 261 -9.58 15.17 -19.43
N GLU A 262 -8.92 15.12 -18.29
CA GLU A 262 -9.43 15.63 -17.02
C GLU A 262 -8.53 16.74 -16.46
N MET A 263 -9.15 17.73 -15.84
CA MET A 263 -8.49 18.85 -15.15
C MET A 263 -9.29 19.17 -13.90
N ASP A 264 -8.64 19.19 -12.74
CA ASP A 264 -9.32 19.35 -11.45
C ASP A 264 -9.27 20.78 -10.90
N LEU A 265 -8.37 21.62 -11.40
CA LEU A 265 -8.19 23.03 -11.02
C LEU A 265 -7.79 23.86 -12.24
N ASN A 266 -8.09 25.17 -12.20
CA ASN A 266 -7.72 26.16 -13.23
C ASN A 266 -8.06 25.73 -14.67
N ALA A 267 -9.13 24.97 -14.85
CA ALA A 267 -9.55 24.53 -16.18
C ALA A 267 -9.93 25.70 -17.11
N ALA A 268 -10.31 26.84 -16.53
CA ALA A 268 -10.63 28.07 -17.26
C ALA A 268 -9.51 28.52 -18.22
N GLY A 269 -8.25 28.30 -17.85
CA GLY A 269 -7.10 28.63 -18.71
C GLY A 269 -7.14 27.92 -20.06
N LEU A 270 -7.77 26.74 -20.14
CA LEU A 270 -8.01 26.08 -21.42
C LEU A 270 -8.92 26.92 -22.32
N LEU A 271 -10.01 27.50 -21.82
CA LEU A 271 -10.90 28.34 -22.63
C LEU A 271 -10.23 29.62 -23.13
N GLU A 272 -9.32 30.19 -22.32
CA GLU A 272 -8.46 31.31 -22.71
C GLU A 272 -7.45 30.90 -23.78
N PHE A 273 -7.01 29.64 -23.79
CA PHE A 273 -6.10 29.18 -24.81
C PHE A 273 -6.82 28.79 -26.10
N ILE A 274 -7.93 28.04 -26.08
CA ILE A 274 -8.65 27.62 -27.30
C ILE A 274 -9.72 28.64 -27.75
N GLU A 275 -9.37 29.91 -27.89
CA GLU A 275 -10.30 31.04 -28.07
C GLU A 275 -11.23 30.96 -29.30
N LYS A 276 -10.75 30.46 -30.44
CA LYS A 276 -11.48 30.49 -31.72
C LYS A 276 -12.16 29.16 -32.02
N ASP A 277 -13.18 29.16 -32.88
CA ASP A 277 -13.92 27.93 -33.24
C ASP A 277 -13.07 26.85 -33.90
N LYS A 278 -11.99 27.24 -34.58
CA LYS A 278 -11.02 26.34 -35.22
C LYS A 278 -9.86 25.95 -34.30
N ASP A 279 -9.88 26.41 -33.06
CA ASP A 279 -8.94 25.98 -32.03
C ASP A 279 -9.48 24.71 -31.38
N GLY A 280 -8.60 23.84 -30.93
CA GLY A 280 -9.00 22.53 -30.46
C GLY A 280 -7.87 21.74 -29.84
N LEU A 281 -8.17 20.49 -29.55
CA LEU A 281 -7.27 19.49 -28.99
C LEU A 281 -7.35 18.21 -29.82
N ALA A 282 -6.25 17.49 -29.91
CA ALA A 282 -6.21 16.14 -30.46
C ALA A 282 -5.28 15.27 -29.61
N ILE A 283 -5.41 13.96 -29.77
CA ILE A 283 -4.45 13.01 -29.20
C ILE A 283 -3.53 12.55 -30.32
N GLU A 284 -2.23 12.61 -30.08
CA GLU A 284 -1.25 11.88 -30.85
C GLU A 284 -1.01 10.54 -30.15
N TYR A 285 -1.27 9.44 -30.85
CA TYR A 285 -0.99 8.09 -30.39
C TYR A 285 0.36 7.64 -30.93
N ILE A 286 1.27 7.22 -30.05
CA ILE A 286 2.65 6.91 -30.42
C ILE A 286 2.96 5.46 -30.09
N ASN A 287 3.31 4.69 -31.11
CA ASN A 287 3.77 3.32 -30.96
C ASN A 287 5.24 3.30 -30.51
N TYR A 288 5.57 2.39 -29.58
CA TYR A 288 6.95 2.14 -29.17
C TYR A 288 7.81 1.49 -30.26
N MET A 289 7.23 0.69 -31.16
CA MET A 289 7.98 -0.14 -32.12
C MET A 289 9.06 0.62 -32.91
N PRO A 290 8.82 1.82 -33.46
CA PRO A 290 9.86 2.56 -34.17
C PRO A 290 11.02 3.02 -33.28
N PHE A 291 10.85 3.07 -31.95
CA PHE A 291 11.90 3.47 -31.00
C PHE A 291 12.76 2.30 -30.55
N ASP A 292 12.29 1.07 -30.74
CA ASP A 292 12.98 -0.14 -30.33
C ASP A 292 14.31 -0.31 -31.08
N CYS A 293 15.25 -0.98 -30.43
CA CYS A 293 16.62 -1.11 -30.92
C CYS A 293 16.69 -1.96 -32.19
N GLY A 294 17.35 -1.44 -33.22
CA GLY A 294 17.51 -2.13 -34.51
C GLY A 294 16.30 -2.09 -35.44
N ASN A 295 15.23 -1.37 -35.08
CA ASN A 295 14.14 -1.11 -36.01
C ASN A 295 14.50 0.05 -36.96
N GLU A 296 14.51 -0.22 -38.27
CA GLU A 296 14.82 0.77 -39.31
C GLU A 296 13.73 1.87 -39.43
N GLU A 297 12.50 1.61 -38.97
CA GLU A 297 11.44 2.63 -38.87
C GLU A 297 11.82 3.78 -37.93
N TYR A 298 12.82 3.59 -37.07
CA TYR A 298 13.42 4.67 -36.28
C TYR A 298 13.84 5.82 -37.20
N TYR A 299 14.60 5.47 -38.24
CA TYR A 299 15.18 6.40 -39.21
C TYR A 299 14.19 6.71 -40.33
N THR A 300 13.57 5.68 -40.91
CA THR A 300 12.83 5.79 -42.19
C THR A 300 11.41 6.36 -42.04
N LEU A 301 10.72 6.15 -40.91
CA LEU A 301 9.34 6.58 -40.74
C LEU A 301 9.27 8.12 -40.53
N PRO A 302 8.52 8.88 -41.37
CA PRO A 302 8.41 10.33 -41.23
C PRO A 302 7.87 10.73 -39.85
N SER A 303 8.72 11.35 -39.02
CA SER A 303 8.46 11.58 -37.61
C SER A 303 9.24 12.79 -37.07
N ARG A 304 9.17 13.04 -35.76
CA ARG A 304 10.05 14.02 -35.09
C ARG A 304 11.52 13.58 -35.09
N ARG A 305 11.78 12.26 -35.04
CA ARG A 305 13.13 11.67 -34.94
C ARG A 305 14.02 12.09 -36.10
N ASN A 306 13.46 12.09 -37.31
CA ASN A 306 14.14 12.50 -38.54
C ASN A 306 13.80 13.93 -38.99
N GLY A 307 13.15 14.72 -38.13
CA GLY A 307 12.80 16.13 -38.40
C GLY A 307 11.79 16.36 -39.52
N LYS A 308 11.21 15.31 -40.12
CA LYS A 308 10.30 15.46 -41.26
C LYS A 308 8.91 15.89 -40.83
N HIS A 309 8.44 15.45 -39.68
CA HIS A 309 7.11 15.75 -39.15
C HIS A 309 7.18 16.34 -37.73
N GLN A 310 6.22 17.22 -37.38
CA GLN A 310 6.02 17.66 -35.99
C GLN A 310 5.40 16.56 -35.11
N LEU A 311 4.81 15.55 -35.74
CA LEU A 311 4.25 14.36 -35.09
C LEU A 311 5.27 13.22 -35.18
N SER A 312 5.35 12.36 -34.15
CA SER A 312 6.11 11.12 -34.20
C SER A 312 5.32 9.97 -34.83
N ASP A 313 3.99 10.03 -34.80
CA ASP A 313 3.11 8.93 -35.26
C ASP A 313 1.67 9.44 -35.56
N THR A 314 0.64 8.74 -35.07
CA THR A 314 -0.73 8.82 -35.55
C THR A 314 -1.52 9.91 -34.82
N LEU A 315 -1.95 10.94 -35.55
CA LEU A 315 -2.90 11.92 -35.05
C LEU A 315 -4.33 11.33 -35.05
N LEU A 316 -5.00 11.37 -33.90
CA LEU A 316 -6.42 11.03 -33.78
C LEU A 316 -7.31 12.23 -34.14
N ILE A 317 -8.60 11.97 -34.35
CA ILE A 317 -9.57 12.98 -34.78
C ILE A 317 -9.58 14.17 -33.79
N PRO A 318 -9.32 15.41 -34.24
CA PRO A 318 -9.38 16.60 -33.40
C PRO A 318 -10.77 16.91 -32.89
N VAL A 319 -10.84 17.43 -31.66
CA VAL A 319 -12.04 18.01 -31.04
C VAL A 319 -11.83 19.52 -30.94
N TYR A 320 -12.77 20.30 -31.46
CA TYR A 320 -12.66 21.76 -31.50
C TYR A 320 -13.45 22.44 -30.38
N ARG A 321 -13.22 23.74 -30.20
CA ARG A 321 -13.76 24.58 -29.12
C ARG A 321 -15.23 24.33 -28.82
N LYS A 322 -16.09 24.32 -29.84
CA LYS A 322 -17.56 24.11 -29.71
C LYS A 322 -17.91 22.87 -28.89
N ASP A 323 -17.13 21.79 -29.04
CA ASP A 323 -17.34 20.54 -28.34
C ASP A 323 -16.60 20.50 -27.00
N LEU A 324 -15.37 21.03 -26.95
CA LEU A 324 -14.59 21.11 -25.71
C LEU A 324 -15.30 21.92 -24.62
N ILE A 325 -16.02 23.00 -24.97
CA ILE A 325 -16.80 23.79 -24.00
C ILE A 325 -17.79 22.92 -23.20
N LYS A 326 -18.28 21.81 -23.75
CA LYS A 326 -19.22 20.90 -23.07
C LYS A 326 -18.56 20.08 -21.96
N GLY A 327 -17.22 20.00 -21.91
CA GLY A 327 -16.47 19.27 -20.90
C GLY A 327 -16.37 19.97 -19.55
N PHE A 328 -16.72 21.25 -19.51
CA PHE A 328 -16.64 22.08 -18.32
C PHE A 328 -17.81 21.83 -17.37
N LYS A 329 -17.52 21.47 -16.12
CA LYS A 329 -18.55 21.14 -15.12
C LYS A 329 -18.86 22.35 -14.23
N PRO A 330 -20.12 22.79 -14.07
CA PRO A 330 -20.45 23.92 -13.21
C PRO A 330 -19.98 23.69 -11.77
N LYS A 331 -19.45 24.74 -11.13
CA LYS A 331 -18.98 24.72 -9.75
C LYS A 331 -20.15 24.30 -8.84
N ARG A 332 -19.96 23.29 -7.97
CA ARG A 332 -20.91 23.02 -6.87
C ARG A 332 -21.05 24.33 -6.09
N LYS A 333 -22.27 24.86 -5.97
CA LYS A 333 -22.55 26.13 -5.27
C LYS A 333 -21.87 26.07 -3.90
N SER A 334 -20.81 26.85 -3.70
CA SER A 334 -20.10 26.88 -2.43
C SER A 334 -21.07 27.30 -1.33
N THR A 335 -20.83 26.84 -0.11
CA THR A 335 -21.59 27.19 1.10
C THR A 335 -21.80 28.71 1.22
N LYS A 336 -20.89 29.53 0.67
CA LYS A 336 -21.01 30.99 0.52
C LYS A 336 -22.24 31.44 -0.29
N PHE A 337 -22.69 30.71 -1.31
CA PHE A 337 -23.90 31.01 -2.08
C PHE A 337 -25.19 30.58 -1.35
N ARG A 338 -25.10 29.58 -0.46
CA ARG A 338 -26.19 29.20 0.47
C ARG A 338 -26.31 30.24 1.59
N ILE A 339 -25.17 30.66 2.14
CA ILE A 339 -25.04 31.78 3.08
C ILE A 339 -25.53 33.08 2.43
N LEU A 340 -25.20 33.39 1.17
CA LEU A 340 -25.75 34.56 0.47
C LEU A 340 -27.27 34.45 0.21
N LYS A 341 -27.83 33.24 0.13
CA LYS A 341 -29.29 33.03 0.01
C LYS A 341 -29.99 33.18 1.37
N GLU A 342 -29.30 32.86 2.46
CA GLU A 342 -29.74 33.07 3.86
C GLU A 342 -29.56 34.53 4.31
N ILE A 343 -28.45 35.18 3.94
CA ILE A 343 -28.17 36.61 4.17
C ILE A 343 -29.11 37.49 3.33
N LYS A 344 -29.59 37.00 2.17
CA LYS A 344 -30.66 37.66 1.39
C LYS A 344 -32.00 37.79 2.15
N LYS A 345 -32.16 37.18 3.34
CA LYS A 345 -33.32 37.41 4.23
C LYS A 345 -33.15 38.61 5.18
N LYS A 346 -32.00 39.28 5.25
CA LYS A 346 -31.82 40.47 6.09
C LYS A 346 -31.16 41.61 5.30
N ASP A 347 -32.01 42.41 4.66
CA ASP A 347 -31.63 43.62 3.96
C ASP A 347 -31.47 44.80 4.94
N LYS A 348 -30.24 45.34 5.06
CA LYS A 348 -30.01 46.79 5.22
C LYS A 348 -28.56 47.28 4.98
N GLU A 349 -27.58 46.40 4.74
CA GLU A 349 -26.18 46.82 4.47
C GLU A 349 -25.82 46.85 2.96
N ARG A 350 -26.80 47.19 2.11
CA ARG A 350 -26.73 46.92 0.66
C ARG A 350 -26.05 47.99 -0.21
N LYS A 351 -25.51 49.08 0.35
CA LYS A 351 -24.88 50.14 -0.46
C LYS A 351 -23.35 50.15 -0.43
N LEU A 352 -22.72 49.62 0.63
CA LEU A 352 -21.25 49.60 0.73
C LEU A 352 -20.64 48.36 0.03
N PHE A 353 -21.32 47.22 0.09
CA PHE A 353 -20.86 45.97 -0.56
C PHE A 353 -21.06 45.92 -2.08
N LYS A 354 -21.98 46.73 -2.63
CA LYS A 354 -22.28 46.71 -4.08
C LYS A 354 -21.15 47.35 -4.91
N LYS A 355 -20.49 48.39 -4.36
CA LYS A 355 -19.34 49.05 -5.01
C LYS A 355 -18.06 48.19 -5.04
N ILE A 356 -17.89 47.28 -4.07
CA ILE A 356 -16.73 46.38 -4.02
C ILE A 356 -16.91 45.19 -4.98
N ILE A 357 -18.15 44.70 -5.15
CA ILE A 357 -18.45 43.54 -6.00
C ILE A 357 -18.50 43.91 -7.50
N ASP A 358 -18.95 45.11 -7.87
CA ASP A 358 -19.03 45.52 -9.28
C ASP A 358 -17.64 45.80 -9.90
N GLY A 359 -16.59 45.96 -9.09
CA GLY A 359 -15.19 46.08 -9.54
C GLY A 359 -14.46 44.74 -9.78
N TYR A 360 -15.06 43.61 -9.38
CA TYR A 360 -14.56 42.26 -9.63
C TYR A 360 -15.61 41.43 -10.37
N ARG A 361 -15.88 41.78 -11.63
CA ARG A 361 -16.47 40.83 -12.59
C ARG A 361 -15.45 39.73 -12.91
N MET A 362 -15.29 38.76 -12.01
CA MET A 362 -14.67 37.49 -12.37
C MET A 362 -15.74 36.64 -13.09
N PRO A 363 -15.56 36.27 -14.37
CA PRO A 363 -16.55 35.48 -15.07
C PRO A 363 -16.70 34.12 -14.40
N TYR A 364 -17.93 33.60 -14.43
CA TYR A 364 -18.28 32.24 -14.07
C TYR A 364 -17.46 31.23 -14.89
N TYR A 365 -16.25 30.88 -14.46
CA TYR A 365 -15.52 29.76 -15.04
C TYR A 365 -15.55 28.55 -14.11
N PRO A 366 -15.86 27.36 -14.64
CA PRO A 366 -15.85 26.12 -13.88
C PRO A 366 -14.44 25.62 -13.60
N ASP A 367 -14.15 25.31 -12.32
CA ASP A 367 -12.82 24.86 -11.88
C ASP A 367 -12.40 23.49 -12.46
N ARG A 368 -13.36 22.70 -12.96
CA ARG A 368 -13.13 21.33 -13.43
C ARG A 368 -13.53 21.13 -14.89
N PHE A 369 -12.72 20.36 -15.60
CA PHE A 369 -12.97 19.93 -16.97
C PHE A 369 -12.84 18.41 -17.09
N ARG A 370 -13.78 17.79 -17.78
CA ARG A 370 -13.69 16.40 -18.24
C ARG A 370 -14.40 16.25 -19.57
N TYR A 371 -13.66 15.86 -20.60
CA TYR A 371 -14.23 15.59 -21.93
C TYR A 371 -13.59 14.36 -22.57
N ARG A 372 -14.38 13.61 -23.34
CA ARG A 372 -13.86 12.49 -24.15
C ARG A 372 -13.23 13.06 -25.42
N ILE A 373 -11.90 13.14 -25.48
CA ILE A 373 -11.17 13.73 -26.61
C ILE A 373 -11.02 12.75 -27.77
N ALA A 374 -10.86 11.45 -27.50
CA ALA A 374 -10.66 10.47 -28.56
C ALA A 374 -11.15 9.07 -28.17
N LYS A 375 -11.11 8.16 -29.15
CA LYS A 375 -11.29 6.72 -28.94
C LYS A 375 -10.04 6.02 -29.48
N ILE A 376 -9.52 5.03 -28.75
CA ILE A 376 -8.41 4.21 -29.22
C ILE A 376 -8.87 3.49 -30.50
N PRO A 377 -8.20 3.69 -31.65
CA PRO A 377 -8.63 3.06 -32.89
C PRO A 377 -8.47 1.53 -32.85
N LYS A 378 -9.42 0.80 -33.45
CA LYS A 378 -9.35 -0.68 -33.52
C LYS A 378 -8.15 -1.21 -34.32
N LYS A 379 -7.62 -0.40 -35.25
CA LYS A 379 -6.50 -0.73 -36.14
C LYS A 379 -5.12 -0.41 -35.56
N VAL A 380 -5.07 0.24 -34.41
CA VAL A 380 -3.80 0.61 -33.80
C VAL A 380 -3.22 -0.62 -33.12
N LYS A 381 -1.99 -0.99 -33.52
CA LYS A 381 -1.33 -2.26 -33.23
C LYS A 381 -1.40 -2.57 -31.73
N SER A 382 -1.61 -3.84 -31.39
CA SER A 382 -1.41 -4.34 -30.04
C SER A 382 0.06 -4.14 -29.65
N GLY A 383 0.34 -3.25 -28.70
CA GLY A 383 1.70 -2.99 -28.25
C GLY A 383 1.75 -1.95 -27.13
N PHE A 384 2.96 -1.61 -26.67
CA PHE A 384 3.16 -0.49 -25.77
C PHE A 384 3.08 0.82 -26.53
N TYR A 385 2.43 1.80 -25.93
CA TYR A 385 2.19 3.08 -26.55
C TYR A 385 2.13 4.18 -25.51
N GLU A 386 2.37 5.40 -25.97
CA GLU A 386 2.17 6.62 -25.20
C GLU A 386 1.25 7.57 -25.97
N MET A 387 0.80 8.62 -25.28
CA MET A 387 -0.07 9.63 -25.86
C MET A 387 0.46 11.02 -25.55
N ASN A 388 0.40 11.90 -26.55
CA ASN A 388 0.58 13.33 -26.34
C ASN A 388 -0.74 14.08 -26.56
N LEU A 389 -0.90 15.20 -25.87
CA LEU A 389 -2.00 16.13 -26.12
C LEU A 389 -1.51 17.19 -27.10
N VAL A 390 -2.14 17.22 -28.26
CA VAL A 390 -1.84 18.18 -29.34
C VAL A 390 -2.82 19.34 -29.25
N TYR A 391 -2.29 20.52 -29.00
CA TYR A 391 -3.04 21.77 -29.04
C TYR A 391 -3.07 22.30 -30.46
N ILE A 392 -4.26 22.66 -30.91
CA ILE A 392 -4.51 23.10 -32.27
C ILE A 392 -5.00 24.55 -32.24
N LYS A 393 -4.34 25.40 -33.03
CA LYS A 393 -4.73 26.80 -33.27
C LYS A 393 -5.02 27.00 -34.74
N ASN A 394 -6.23 27.43 -35.09
CA ASN A 394 -6.64 27.64 -36.48
C ASN A 394 -6.25 26.49 -37.44
N LYS A 395 -6.44 25.23 -37.00
CA LYS A 395 -6.03 24.00 -37.73
C LYS A 395 -4.52 23.83 -37.94
N GLN A 396 -3.69 24.43 -37.10
CA GLN A 396 -2.25 24.19 -37.03
C GLN A 396 -1.89 23.49 -35.73
N ILE A 397 -0.95 22.54 -35.78
CA ILE A 397 -0.34 21.99 -34.56
C ILE A 397 0.41 23.12 -33.88
N TYR A 398 -0.03 23.56 -32.72
CA TYR A 398 0.56 24.70 -32.02
C TYR A 398 1.52 24.22 -30.93
N TYR A 399 1.04 23.32 -30.07
CA TYR A 399 1.81 22.81 -28.96
C TYR A 399 1.56 21.32 -28.78
N ILE A 400 2.59 20.57 -28.38
CA ILE A 400 2.47 19.14 -28.08
C ILE A 400 2.92 18.95 -26.65
N GLN A 401 1.98 18.57 -25.79
CA GLN A 401 2.26 18.25 -24.40
C GLN A 401 2.52 16.75 -24.28
N HIS A 402 3.72 16.43 -23.82
CA HIS A 402 4.11 15.06 -23.50
C HIS A 402 3.56 14.68 -22.12
N PHE A 403 3.12 13.43 -21.98
CA PHE A 403 2.79 12.84 -20.70
C PHE A 403 3.77 11.72 -20.43
N SER A 404 4.38 11.73 -19.24
CA SER A 404 5.15 10.61 -18.72
C SER A 404 4.47 10.03 -17.49
N GLY A 405 4.79 8.79 -17.17
CA GLY A 405 4.33 8.14 -15.96
C GLY A 405 5.43 8.14 -14.92
N VAL A 406 5.20 8.78 -13.77
CA VAL A 406 5.99 8.56 -12.56
C VAL A 406 5.03 8.01 -11.52
N CYS A 407 5.39 6.86 -10.95
CA CYS A 407 4.54 6.18 -9.97
C CYS A 407 4.92 6.63 -8.57
N GLY A 408 3.88 6.99 -7.81
CA GLY A 408 4.00 7.30 -6.40
C GLY A 408 3.53 6.12 -5.55
N GLU A 409 3.91 6.15 -4.29
CA GLU A 409 3.53 5.17 -3.29
C GLU A 409 2.86 5.90 -2.13
N PHE A 410 1.82 5.30 -1.56
CA PHE A 410 1.28 5.83 -0.32
C PHE A 410 2.31 5.58 0.79
N HIS A 411 2.71 6.67 1.45
CA HIS A 411 3.58 6.62 2.61
C HIS A 411 2.90 7.41 3.73
N GLN A 412 2.89 6.83 4.92
CA GLN A 412 2.43 7.50 6.12
C GLN A 412 3.52 7.33 7.17
N GLU A 413 4.04 8.44 7.67
CA GLU A 413 4.80 8.44 8.92
C GLU A 413 3.79 8.44 10.06
N PHE A 414 3.79 7.37 10.87
CA PHE A 414 3.05 7.34 12.10
C PHE A 414 4.03 7.46 13.24
N ASN A 415 4.23 8.69 13.71
CA ASN A 415 5.05 8.98 14.86
C ASN A 415 4.43 8.31 16.09
N GLU A 416 5.21 7.50 16.80
CA GLU A 416 4.80 7.04 18.12
C GLU A 416 4.73 8.23 19.06
N LEU A 417 3.61 8.32 19.76
CA LEU A 417 3.31 9.39 20.69
C LEU A 417 3.18 8.79 22.08
N GLU A 418 3.77 9.45 23.07
CA GLU A 418 3.61 9.05 24.45
C GLU A 418 2.25 9.50 25.00
N TYR A 419 1.72 8.73 25.95
CA TYR A 419 0.60 9.17 26.75
C TYR A 419 1.10 10.23 27.74
N ILE A 420 0.42 11.38 27.78
CA ILE A 420 0.74 12.44 28.72
C ILE A 420 -0.23 12.35 29.89
N SER A 421 0.27 11.90 31.03
CA SER A 421 -0.52 11.90 32.25
C SER A 421 -0.90 13.31 32.66
N ASP A 422 -2.17 13.48 33.01
CA ASP A 422 -2.67 14.72 33.60
C ASP A 422 -3.37 14.48 34.94
N PHE A 423 -2.85 13.51 35.69
CA PHE A 423 -3.24 13.21 37.06
C PHE A 423 -2.71 14.23 38.10
N GLY A 424 -2.08 15.33 37.66
CA GLY A 424 -1.37 16.27 38.54
C GLY A 424 0.04 15.80 38.90
N GLU A 425 0.81 16.66 39.59
CA GLU A 425 2.22 16.40 39.94
C GLU A 425 2.40 15.90 41.37
N LYS A 426 1.31 15.78 42.13
CA LYS A 426 1.38 15.39 43.54
C LYS A 426 1.78 13.91 43.66
N GLU A 427 2.95 13.68 44.24
CA GLU A 427 3.45 12.34 44.51
C GLU A 427 2.58 11.66 45.59
N TYR A 428 2.02 10.50 45.26
CA TYR A 428 1.35 9.64 46.23
C TYR A 428 2.40 8.81 46.97
N VAL A 429 2.41 8.93 48.30
CA VAL A 429 3.24 8.11 49.17
C VAL A 429 2.32 7.11 49.89
N PRO A 430 2.42 5.79 49.61
CA PRO A 430 1.60 4.80 50.30
C PRO A 430 2.03 4.71 51.77
N ILE A 431 1.12 5.03 52.69
CA ILE A 431 1.38 4.99 54.13
C ILE A 431 0.69 3.75 54.73
N PRO A 432 1.44 2.76 55.26
CA PRO A 432 0.84 1.58 55.87
C PRO A 432 0.02 1.96 57.11
N GLN A 433 -1.16 1.35 57.25
CA GLN A 433 -2.10 1.65 58.34
C GLN A 433 -1.91 0.69 59.53
N ASN A 434 -2.14 1.20 60.74
CA ASN A 434 -2.17 0.39 61.95
C ASN A 434 -3.53 -0.29 62.12
N ARG A 435 -3.52 -1.50 62.69
CA ARG A 435 -4.72 -2.24 63.05
C ARG A 435 -4.50 -3.05 64.32
N ASP A 436 -5.48 -3.01 65.20
CA ASP A 436 -5.47 -3.82 66.43
C ASP A 436 -6.26 -5.11 66.19
N LEU A 437 -5.67 -6.26 66.53
CA LEU A 437 -6.25 -7.58 66.36
C LEU A 437 -6.28 -8.32 67.70
N ASN A 438 -7.41 -8.95 68.00
CA ASN A 438 -7.62 -9.62 69.29
C ASN A 438 -8.18 -11.03 69.07
N PHE A 439 -7.54 -12.06 69.66
CA PHE A 439 -8.03 -13.44 69.60
C PHE A 439 -7.77 -14.22 70.89
N ALA A 440 -8.52 -15.31 71.07
CA ALA A 440 -8.27 -16.29 72.12
C ALA A 440 -7.63 -17.56 71.54
N PHE A 441 -6.59 -18.07 72.20
CA PHE A 441 -5.85 -19.26 71.77
C PHE A 441 -5.84 -20.35 72.85
N ARG A 442 -6.30 -21.56 72.53
CA ARG A 442 -6.40 -22.66 73.50
C ARG A 442 -5.13 -23.51 73.54
N PHE A 443 -4.64 -23.80 74.73
CA PHE A 443 -3.46 -24.63 74.95
C PHE A 443 -3.80 -26.12 75.11
N LYS A 444 -3.07 -26.96 74.37
CA LYS A 444 -3.12 -28.42 74.49
C LYS A 444 -2.37 -28.89 75.75
N LYS A 445 -2.90 -29.90 76.43
CA LYS A 445 -2.24 -30.54 77.59
C LYS A 445 -0.89 -31.10 77.17
N GLY A 446 0.14 -30.93 78.00
CA GLY A 446 1.51 -31.40 77.72
C GLY A 446 2.30 -30.62 76.65
N LYS A 447 1.64 -29.80 75.80
CA LYS A 447 2.33 -28.97 74.79
C LYS A 447 2.70 -27.60 75.38
N THR A 448 3.99 -27.25 75.30
CA THR A 448 4.54 -25.97 75.78
C THR A 448 5.07 -25.08 74.66
N ASN A 449 5.42 -25.67 73.51
CA ASN A 449 5.94 -24.93 72.35
C ASN A 449 4.89 -24.89 71.23
N TYR A 450 4.52 -23.70 70.77
CA TYR A 450 3.58 -23.48 69.67
C TYR A 450 4.30 -22.86 68.48
N SER A 451 3.89 -23.26 67.28
CA SER A 451 4.42 -22.78 66.01
C SER A 451 3.44 -21.82 65.34
N TYR A 452 3.89 -21.06 64.33
CA TYR A 452 2.98 -20.20 63.57
C TYR A 452 1.82 -20.99 62.93
N LYS A 453 2.05 -22.24 62.53
CA LYS A 453 1.00 -23.14 62.00
C LYS A 453 -0.12 -23.40 63.01
N ASP A 454 0.19 -23.39 64.31
CA ASP A 454 -0.81 -23.53 65.37
C ASP A 454 -1.66 -22.25 65.50
N LEU A 455 -1.06 -21.07 65.29
CA LEU A 455 -1.74 -19.77 65.41
C LEU A 455 -2.53 -19.38 64.17
N LYS A 456 -2.10 -19.84 62.98
CA LYS A 456 -2.64 -19.44 61.68
C LYS A 456 -4.18 -19.46 61.61
N PRO A 457 -4.90 -20.50 62.08
CA PRO A 457 -6.37 -20.52 62.00
C PRO A 457 -7.05 -19.38 62.77
N ALA A 458 -6.48 -18.95 63.90
CA ALA A 458 -7.03 -17.82 64.67
C ALA A 458 -6.75 -16.49 63.96
N LEU A 459 -5.56 -16.32 63.38
CA LEU A 459 -5.18 -15.11 62.66
C LEU A 459 -5.97 -14.93 61.35
N ASP A 460 -6.10 -16.00 60.55
CA ASP A 460 -6.86 -15.99 59.30
C ASP A 460 -8.34 -15.62 59.52
N SER A 461 -8.91 -15.94 60.70
CA SER A 461 -10.29 -15.59 61.04
C SER A 461 -10.52 -14.10 61.26
N LEU A 462 -9.44 -13.35 61.55
CA LEU A 462 -9.51 -11.91 61.86
C LEU A 462 -9.15 -11.04 60.66
N THR A 463 -8.21 -11.51 59.84
CA THR A 463 -7.75 -10.76 58.67
C THR A 463 -7.17 -11.70 57.61
N ASN A 464 -7.39 -11.33 56.35
CA ASN A 464 -6.76 -11.94 55.17
C ASN A 464 -5.60 -11.08 54.65
N ASP A 465 -5.17 -10.06 55.41
CA ASP A 465 -4.06 -9.17 55.07
C ASP A 465 -2.75 -9.66 55.66
N GLU A 466 -1.64 -9.38 54.97
CA GLU A 466 -0.30 -9.56 55.52
C GLU A 466 0.04 -8.37 56.42
N PHE A 467 0.60 -8.65 57.60
CA PHE A 467 0.87 -7.63 58.60
C PHE A 467 2.14 -7.93 59.39
N ILE A 468 2.77 -6.85 59.87
CA ILE A 468 3.89 -6.88 60.81
C ILE A 468 3.32 -6.63 62.20
N VAL A 469 3.60 -7.53 63.15
CA VAL A 469 3.22 -7.34 64.56
C VAL A 469 4.20 -6.37 65.21
N LEU A 470 3.71 -5.24 65.68
CA LEU A 470 4.49 -4.23 66.39
C LEU A 470 4.60 -4.57 67.87
N SER A 471 3.46 -4.90 68.50
CA SER A 471 3.39 -5.28 69.91
C SER A 471 2.38 -6.38 70.18
N ALA A 472 2.57 -7.12 71.27
CA ALA A 472 1.69 -8.19 71.72
C ALA A 472 1.48 -8.18 73.25
N ASP A 473 0.24 -8.04 73.69
CA ASP A 473 -0.16 -8.20 75.08
C ASP A 473 -0.89 -9.54 75.22
N ILE A 474 -0.39 -10.43 76.09
CA ILE A 474 -0.87 -11.79 76.23
C ILE A 474 -1.23 -12.10 77.69
N ASP A 475 -2.51 -12.32 77.93
CA ASP A 475 -3.00 -12.84 79.21
C ASP A 475 -3.15 -14.36 79.10
N ALA A 476 -2.24 -15.09 79.75
CA ALA A 476 -2.19 -16.55 79.71
C ALA A 476 -2.83 -17.17 80.96
N PHE A 477 -3.94 -17.87 80.75
CA PHE A 477 -4.73 -18.51 81.79
C PHE A 477 -4.34 -19.97 81.95
N SER A 478 -3.98 -20.33 83.17
CA SER A 478 -3.82 -21.71 83.62
C SER A 478 -5.13 -22.30 84.12
N SER A 479 -5.20 -23.62 84.06
CA SER A 479 -6.27 -24.33 84.73
C SER A 479 -6.02 -24.34 86.24
N VAL A 480 -7.08 -24.46 87.02
CA VAL A 480 -7.05 -24.30 88.48
C VAL A 480 -6.38 -25.45 89.24
N GLU A 481 -6.12 -26.59 88.58
CA GLU A 481 -5.41 -27.74 89.15
C GLU A 481 -3.89 -27.59 89.10
N GLY A 482 -3.19 -28.11 90.11
CA GLY A 482 -1.72 -28.11 90.18
C GLY A 482 -1.14 -26.95 91.00
N SER A 483 0.19 -26.84 91.01
CA SER A 483 0.89 -25.79 91.75
C SER A 483 0.83 -24.46 91.00
N ASN A 484 0.41 -23.38 91.68
CA ASN A 484 0.37 -22.03 91.12
C ASN A 484 1.71 -21.62 90.50
N LYS A 485 2.83 -21.93 91.16
CA LYS A 485 4.18 -21.60 90.67
C LYS A 485 4.50 -22.33 89.36
N ILE A 486 4.25 -23.64 89.33
CA ILE A 486 4.51 -24.49 88.16
C ILE A 486 3.59 -24.11 87.00
N ASN A 487 2.32 -23.84 87.28
CA ASN A 487 1.35 -23.42 86.28
C ASN A 487 1.70 -22.07 85.67
N SER A 488 2.13 -21.10 86.49
CA SER A 488 2.60 -19.79 86.01
C SER A 488 3.83 -19.94 85.10
N GLU A 489 4.82 -20.75 85.50
CA GLU A 489 6.01 -21.01 84.67
C GLU A 489 5.67 -21.68 83.33
N ILE A 490 4.78 -22.69 83.35
CA ILE A 490 4.33 -23.38 82.14
C ILE A 490 3.56 -22.43 81.22
N GLN A 491 2.67 -21.59 81.76
CA GLN A 491 1.91 -20.65 80.94
C GLN A 491 2.75 -19.52 80.38
N LYS A 492 3.71 -19.03 81.17
CA LYS A 492 4.69 -18.06 80.67
C LYS A 492 5.45 -18.62 79.49
N LYS A 493 5.99 -19.85 79.58
CA LYS A 493 6.67 -20.54 78.46
C LYS A 493 5.78 -20.69 77.23
N ARG A 494 4.49 -20.96 77.42
CA ARG A 494 3.51 -21.07 76.33
C ARG A 494 3.26 -19.72 75.67
N ALA A 495 3.01 -18.67 76.45
CA ALA A 495 2.83 -17.32 75.94
C ALA A 495 4.09 -16.82 75.21
N GLU A 496 5.29 -17.06 75.75
CA GLU A 496 6.56 -16.79 75.07
C GLU A 496 6.68 -17.55 73.75
N SER A 497 6.20 -18.80 73.68
CA SER A 497 6.19 -19.55 72.42
C SER A 497 5.19 -18.99 71.39
N ILE A 498 4.08 -18.36 71.82
CA ILE A 498 3.20 -17.61 70.92
C ILE A 498 3.94 -16.41 70.33
N VAL A 499 4.65 -15.63 71.16
CA VAL A 499 5.46 -14.49 70.69
C VAL A 499 6.50 -14.97 69.69
N LYS A 500 7.27 -16.02 70.02
CA LYS A 500 8.27 -16.60 69.11
C LYS A 500 7.66 -17.10 67.80
N ALA A 501 6.46 -17.68 67.85
CA ALA A 501 5.74 -18.11 66.67
C ALA A 501 5.35 -16.93 65.77
N LEU A 502 4.90 -15.81 66.34
CA LEU A 502 4.62 -14.58 65.59
C LEU A 502 5.92 -13.97 65.02
N GLU A 503 6.98 -13.89 65.84
CA GLU A 503 8.30 -13.42 65.42
C GLU A 503 8.90 -14.27 64.29
N SER A 504 8.60 -15.57 64.22
CA SER A 504 9.11 -16.44 63.15
C SER A 504 8.68 -16.05 61.73
N LYS A 505 7.71 -15.13 61.59
CA LYS A 505 7.22 -14.60 60.31
C LYS A 505 7.67 -13.18 60.00
N GLN A 506 8.48 -12.56 60.86
CA GLN A 506 8.95 -11.19 60.66
C GLN A 506 10.42 -11.03 61.10
N SER A 507 11.11 -10.07 60.50
CA SER A 507 12.50 -9.74 60.89
C SER A 507 12.57 -8.85 62.13
N LYS A 508 11.53 -8.06 62.39
CA LYS A 508 11.46 -7.14 63.54
C LYS A 508 11.02 -7.89 64.80
N LYS A 509 11.71 -7.63 65.92
CA LYS A 509 11.30 -8.16 67.23
C LYS A 509 10.01 -7.51 67.71
N ILE A 510 9.17 -8.28 68.40
CA ILE A 510 7.89 -7.80 68.95
C ILE A 510 8.12 -7.24 70.34
N GLN A 511 7.57 -6.06 70.63
CA GLN A 511 7.47 -5.59 72.02
C GLN A 511 6.30 -6.30 72.69
N TYR A 512 6.52 -7.04 73.79
CA TYR A 512 5.45 -7.83 74.39
C TYR A 512 5.35 -7.70 75.91
N LYS A 513 4.13 -7.87 76.40
CA LYS A 513 3.78 -7.99 77.81
C LYS A 513 3.04 -9.31 78.02
N ILE A 514 3.49 -10.11 78.97
CA ILE A 514 2.85 -11.39 79.31
C ILE A 514 2.42 -11.34 80.76
N GLU A 515 1.13 -11.52 81.01
CA GLU A 515 0.57 -11.72 82.34
C GLU A 515 0.03 -13.16 82.46
N THR A 516 0.23 -13.80 83.61
CA THR A 516 -0.23 -15.17 83.85
C THR A 516 -1.23 -15.21 84.99
N HIS A 517 -2.36 -15.87 84.78
CA HIS A 517 -3.43 -15.98 85.78
C HIS A 517 -3.88 -17.43 85.94
N SER A 518 -4.48 -17.75 87.09
CA SER A 518 -5.26 -18.98 87.24
C SER A 518 -6.71 -18.69 86.92
N ASN A 519 -7.36 -19.54 86.11
CA ASN A 519 -8.69 -19.28 85.57
C ASN A 519 -9.83 -19.65 86.55
N TRP A 520 -9.70 -19.21 87.79
CA TRP A 520 -10.69 -19.47 88.85
C TRP A 520 -12.07 -18.90 88.55
N GLU A 521 -12.13 -17.76 87.87
CA GLU A 521 -13.38 -17.14 87.44
C GLU A 521 -14.14 -18.05 86.47
N LEU A 522 -13.49 -18.51 85.39
CA LEU A 522 -14.11 -19.46 84.46
C LEU A 522 -14.46 -20.78 85.14
N PHE A 523 -13.67 -21.26 86.10
CA PHE A 523 -14.00 -22.49 86.81
C PHE A 523 -15.27 -22.35 87.65
N LYS A 524 -15.46 -21.23 88.35
CA LYS A 524 -16.71 -20.92 89.06
C LYS A 524 -17.89 -20.88 88.09
N THR A 525 -17.76 -20.18 86.96
CA THR A 525 -18.79 -20.17 85.91
C THR A 525 -19.09 -21.59 85.40
N GLN A 526 -18.08 -22.44 85.23
CA GLN A 526 -18.26 -23.84 84.82
C GLN A 526 -19.02 -24.65 85.88
N ILE A 527 -18.69 -24.50 87.17
CA ILE A 527 -19.40 -25.15 88.27
C ILE A 527 -20.87 -24.72 88.29
N ASP A 528 -21.14 -23.44 88.05
CA ASP A 528 -22.49 -22.89 88.03
C ASP A 528 -23.32 -23.39 86.84
N SER A 529 -22.69 -23.48 85.68
CA SER A 529 -23.33 -23.73 84.40
C SER A 529 -23.52 -25.22 84.06
N PHE A 530 -22.76 -26.13 84.68
CA PHE A 530 -22.82 -27.56 84.35
C PHE A 530 -23.32 -28.39 85.53
N GLU A 531 -24.47 -29.04 85.36
CA GLU A 531 -25.06 -29.92 86.39
C GLU A 531 -24.11 -31.02 86.88
N ALA A 532 -23.27 -31.56 85.99
CA ALA A 532 -22.24 -32.54 86.34
C ALA A 532 -21.21 -32.04 87.37
N LEU A 533 -21.11 -30.71 87.57
CA LEU A 533 -20.22 -30.05 88.53
C LEU A 533 -20.98 -29.49 89.73
N SER A 534 -22.29 -29.68 89.83
CA SER A 534 -23.15 -29.13 90.89
C SER A 534 -22.66 -29.49 92.31
N HIS A 535 -22.15 -30.70 92.49
CA HIS A 535 -21.53 -31.19 93.74
C HIS A 535 -20.30 -30.38 94.20
N LEU A 536 -19.83 -29.43 93.40
CA LEU A 536 -18.71 -28.52 93.71
C LEU A 536 -19.18 -27.14 94.16
N LYS A 537 -20.48 -26.81 94.04
CA LYS A 537 -21.04 -25.50 94.42
C LYS A 537 -20.92 -25.20 95.91
N ASP A 538 -21.07 -26.23 96.74
CA ASP A 538 -21.08 -26.10 98.19
C ASP A 538 -19.67 -26.05 98.82
N LEU A 539 -18.62 -26.15 98.00
CA LEU A 539 -17.24 -26.12 98.45
C LEU A 539 -16.66 -24.70 98.33
N ASP A 540 -16.01 -24.23 99.38
CA ASP A 540 -15.25 -22.98 99.34
C ASP A 540 -13.97 -23.11 98.47
N SER A 541 -13.34 -21.97 98.17
CA SER A 541 -12.16 -21.91 97.31
C SER A 541 -10.96 -22.70 97.85
N VAL A 542 -10.85 -22.86 99.17
CA VAL A 542 -9.74 -23.58 99.82
C VAL A 542 -9.96 -25.09 99.72
N ALA A 543 -11.19 -25.56 99.97
CA ALA A 543 -11.60 -26.95 99.83
C ALA A 543 -11.52 -27.42 98.38
N LEU A 544 -11.96 -26.58 97.42
CA LEU A 544 -11.82 -26.86 95.98
C LEU A 544 -10.35 -26.97 95.58
N ALA A 545 -9.51 -26.02 95.97
CA ALA A 545 -8.08 -26.04 95.67
C ALA A 545 -7.37 -27.27 96.24
N SER A 546 -7.81 -27.77 97.41
CA SER A 546 -7.28 -29.01 98.01
C SER A 546 -7.69 -30.25 97.22
N LYS A 547 -8.97 -30.40 96.85
CA LYS A 547 -9.46 -31.53 96.04
C LYS A 547 -8.82 -31.59 94.65
N LEU A 548 -8.57 -30.42 94.04
CA LEU A 548 -7.91 -30.31 92.73
C LEU A 548 -6.43 -30.76 92.74
N LYS A 549 -5.84 -31.11 93.90
CA LYS A 549 -4.52 -31.74 93.98
C LYS A 549 -4.57 -33.25 93.69
N ASP A 550 -5.73 -33.91 93.83
CA ASP A 550 -5.86 -35.35 93.59
C ASP A 550 -6.07 -35.66 92.09
N PRO A 551 -5.16 -36.41 91.44
CA PRO A 551 -5.33 -36.85 90.06
C PRO A 551 -6.60 -37.67 89.81
N LYS A 552 -7.08 -38.45 90.79
CA LYS A 552 -8.32 -39.24 90.66
C LYS A 552 -9.55 -38.34 90.55
N PHE A 553 -9.53 -37.20 91.25
CA PHE A 553 -10.59 -36.20 91.25
C PHE A 553 -10.54 -35.28 90.01
N THR A 554 -9.36 -34.92 89.53
CA THR A 554 -9.19 -34.02 88.37
C THR A 554 -9.39 -34.71 87.02
N LYS A 555 -9.15 -36.03 86.92
CA LYS A 555 -9.25 -36.77 85.65
C LYS A 555 -10.65 -36.68 84.98
N PRO A 556 -11.79 -36.83 85.70
CA PRO A 556 -13.11 -36.60 85.12
C PRO A 556 -13.40 -35.14 84.73
N LEU A 557 -12.71 -34.17 85.35
CA LEU A 557 -12.90 -32.73 85.13
C LEU A 557 -12.15 -32.21 83.90
N GLU A 558 -11.30 -33.02 83.25
CA GLU A 558 -10.41 -32.60 82.15
C GLU A 558 -11.15 -31.91 81.00
N ARG A 559 -12.39 -32.29 80.69
CA ARG A 559 -13.20 -31.64 79.63
C ARG A 559 -13.52 -30.16 79.92
N TYR A 560 -13.46 -29.76 81.20
CA TYR A 560 -13.69 -28.39 81.66
C TYR A 560 -12.36 -27.66 81.92
N LEU A 561 -11.44 -28.33 82.59
CA LEU A 561 -10.08 -27.83 82.88
C LEU A 561 -9.29 -27.55 81.58
N SER A 562 -9.47 -28.37 80.55
CA SER A 562 -8.88 -28.11 79.23
C SER A 562 -9.35 -26.82 78.57
N LYS A 563 -10.58 -26.37 78.83
CA LYS A 563 -11.11 -25.09 78.30
C LYS A 563 -10.54 -23.87 79.04
N GLN A 564 -10.03 -24.06 80.26
CA GLN A 564 -9.43 -22.98 81.06
C GLN A 564 -8.03 -22.60 80.58
N ARG A 565 -7.32 -23.55 79.95
CA ARG A 565 -5.98 -23.33 79.40
C ARG A 565 -6.07 -22.53 78.11
N THR A 566 -6.12 -21.21 78.23
CA THR A 566 -6.26 -20.30 77.09
C THR A 566 -5.35 -19.10 77.25
N ALA A 567 -4.95 -18.48 76.15
CA ALA A 567 -4.40 -17.14 76.12
C ALA A 567 -5.41 -16.19 75.49
N LYS A 568 -5.54 -14.97 76.02
CA LYS A 568 -6.13 -13.84 75.31
C LYS A 568 -4.98 -13.02 74.75
N VAL A 569 -4.97 -12.82 73.44
CA VAL A 569 -3.86 -12.22 72.71
C VAL A 569 -4.37 -10.95 72.03
N TYR A 570 -3.77 -9.83 72.38
CA TYR A 570 -4.02 -8.51 71.80
C TYR A 570 -2.75 -8.08 71.06
N ILE A 571 -2.83 -7.85 69.76
CA ILE A 571 -1.67 -7.46 68.95
C ILE A 571 -1.94 -6.16 68.21
N LYS A 572 -0.95 -5.26 68.23
CA LYS A 572 -0.92 -4.09 67.34
C LYS A 572 -0.15 -4.46 66.10
N THR A 573 -0.76 -4.22 64.95
CA THR A 573 -0.20 -4.61 63.66
C THR A 573 -0.08 -3.42 62.73
N LEU A 574 0.89 -3.48 61.83
CA LEU A 574 1.09 -2.56 60.72
C LEU A 574 0.92 -3.33 59.41
N TYR A 575 0.22 -2.78 58.43
CA TYR A 575 0.13 -3.40 57.10
C TYR A 575 1.53 -3.65 56.53
N ASP A 576 1.82 -4.90 56.13
CA ASP A 576 3.12 -5.25 55.56
C ASP A 576 3.18 -4.76 54.10
N LEU A 577 3.55 -3.50 53.90
CA LEU A 577 3.64 -2.89 52.57
C LEU A 577 4.97 -3.27 51.88
N ASN A 578 4.87 -4.13 50.87
CA ASN A 578 5.97 -4.58 50.03
C ASN A 578 5.47 -4.81 48.59
N ASP A 579 6.34 -5.19 47.65
CA ASP A 579 5.96 -5.34 46.23
C ASP A 579 4.80 -6.33 46.01
N ARG A 580 4.63 -7.36 46.86
CA ARG A 580 3.55 -8.34 46.75
C ARG A 580 2.21 -7.80 47.24
N THR A 581 2.22 -6.96 48.27
CA THR A 581 1.01 -6.43 48.92
C THR A 581 0.62 -5.06 48.39
N LEU A 582 1.51 -4.37 47.67
CA LEU A 582 1.30 -3.03 47.11
C LEU A 582 0.04 -2.94 46.25
N SER A 583 -0.20 -3.92 45.36
CA SER A 583 -1.39 -3.93 44.50
C SER A 583 -2.69 -3.93 45.31
N LYS A 584 -2.76 -4.79 46.33
CA LYS A 584 -3.92 -4.88 47.22
C LYS A 584 -4.10 -3.62 48.04
N PHE A 585 -3.00 -3.05 48.54
CA PHE A 585 -3.02 -1.78 49.27
C PHE A 585 -3.58 -0.64 48.42
N LEU A 586 -3.04 -0.43 47.22
CA LEU A 586 -3.47 0.64 46.31
C LEU A 586 -4.94 0.51 45.95
N ARG A 587 -5.41 -0.71 45.65
CA ARG A 587 -6.84 -0.97 45.40
C ARG A 587 -7.72 -0.56 46.58
N ASN A 588 -7.37 -0.98 47.79
CA ASN A 588 -8.17 -0.67 48.97
C ASN A 588 -8.24 0.84 49.21
N GLN A 589 -7.12 1.56 49.04
CA GLN A 589 -7.07 3.02 49.15
C GLN A 589 -7.92 3.69 48.07
N TYR A 590 -7.83 3.19 46.83
CA TYR A 590 -8.61 3.71 45.71
C TYR A 590 -10.12 3.56 45.95
N VAL A 591 -10.57 2.36 46.30
CA VAL A 591 -11.99 2.07 46.60
C VAL A 591 -12.48 2.93 47.77
N PHE A 592 -11.66 3.13 48.79
CA PHE A 592 -12.00 3.99 49.93
C PHE A 592 -12.29 5.44 49.49
N HIS A 593 -11.38 6.05 48.72
CA HIS A 593 -11.56 7.42 48.22
C HIS A 593 -12.68 7.53 47.19
N GLN A 594 -12.88 6.49 46.37
CA GLN A 594 -13.98 6.42 45.41
C GLN A 594 -15.35 6.41 46.09
N ASN A 595 -15.51 5.61 47.15
CA ASN A 595 -16.76 5.58 47.92
C ASN A 595 -17.05 6.93 48.57
N ARG A 596 -16.03 7.57 49.17
CA ARG A 596 -16.15 8.91 49.74
C ARG A 596 -16.52 9.97 48.71
N LEU A 597 -15.90 9.90 47.53
CA LEU A 597 -16.23 10.79 46.41
C LEU A 597 -17.70 10.63 46.00
N SER A 598 -18.16 9.39 45.81
CA SER A 598 -19.56 9.09 45.47
C SER A 598 -20.55 9.62 46.52
N GLU A 599 -20.27 9.39 47.81
CA GLU A 599 -21.09 9.89 48.91
C GLU A 599 -21.15 11.42 48.94
N ASN A 600 -20.01 12.11 48.75
CA ASN A 600 -19.95 13.57 48.77
C ASN A 600 -20.60 14.18 47.54
N SER A 601 -20.45 13.58 46.36
CA SER A 601 -21.15 14.01 45.14
C SER A 601 -22.66 13.92 45.29
N LYS A 602 -23.17 12.82 45.86
CA LYS A 602 -24.61 12.66 46.13
C LYS A 602 -25.12 13.74 47.09
N LYS A 603 -24.38 14.03 48.17
CA LYS A 603 -24.72 15.13 49.10
C LYS A 603 -24.75 16.49 48.41
N LEU A 604 -23.85 16.73 47.46
CA LEU A 604 -23.82 17.97 46.70
C LEU A 604 -25.05 18.11 45.80
N GLU A 605 -25.43 17.05 45.08
CA GLU A 605 -26.64 17.03 44.24
C GLU A 605 -27.91 17.25 45.07
N GLU A 606 -28.05 16.56 46.20
CA GLU A 606 -29.16 16.73 47.13
C GLU A 606 -29.25 18.18 47.65
N ASN A 607 -28.11 18.81 47.96
CA ASN A 607 -28.07 20.21 48.40
C ASN A 607 -28.42 21.21 47.28
N ILE A 608 -28.04 20.93 46.02
CA ILE A 608 -28.40 21.80 44.88
C ILE A 608 -29.91 21.76 44.61
N MET A 609 -30.54 20.58 44.76
CA MET A 609 -31.98 20.39 44.51
C MET A 609 -32.90 21.00 45.59
N LEU A 610 -32.36 21.29 46.78
CA LEU A 610 -33.15 21.76 47.94
C LEU A 610 -33.19 23.29 48.11
N GLU A 611 -32.60 24.09 47.20
CA GLU A 611 -32.59 25.58 47.25
C GLU A 611 -32.15 26.21 48.60
N PHE A 612 -31.45 25.48 49.49
CA PHE A 612 -30.92 26.06 50.73
C PHE A 612 -29.52 26.65 50.52
N GLU A 613 -29.43 27.97 50.60
CA GLU A 613 -28.25 28.85 50.43
C GLU A 613 -27.15 28.71 51.51
N ASN A 614 -26.76 27.50 51.92
CA ASN A 614 -25.55 27.34 52.74
C ASN A 614 -24.30 27.16 51.85
N GLU A 615 -23.81 28.28 51.32
CA GLU A 615 -22.59 28.32 50.48
C GLU A 615 -21.36 27.75 51.21
N ASP A 616 -21.27 27.88 52.53
CA ASP A 616 -20.15 27.32 53.31
C ASP A 616 -20.14 25.78 53.28
N LEU A 617 -21.30 25.14 53.51
CA LEU A 617 -21.43 23.68 53.43
C LEU A 617 -21.20 23.16 52.02
N LYS A 618 -21.68 23.89 51.01
CA LYS A 618 -21.46 23.58 49.59
C LYS A 618 -19.97 23.66 49.22
N ASN A 619 -19.26 24.68 49.70
CA ASN A 619 -17.82 24.82 49.51
C ASN A 619 -17.02 23.76 50.27
N GLU A 620 -17.46 23.38 51.48
CA GLU A 620 -16.85 22.28 52.24
C GLU A 620 -16.98 20.93 51.50
N ILE A 621 -18.18 20.62 50.98
CA ILE A 621 -18.42 19.39 50.20
C ILE A 621 -17.60 19.40 48.91
N LYS A 622 -17.57 20.52 48.17
CA LYS A 622 -16.72 20.68 46.97
C LYS A 622 -15.24 20.49 47.29
N SER A 623 -14.76 21.01 48.42
CA SER A 623 -13.38 20.84 48.87
C SER A 623 -13.06 19.36 49.16
N LYS A 624 -13.97 18.63 49.82
CA LYS A 624 -13.82 17.18 50.06
C LYS A 624 -13.82 16.39 48.75
N ILE A 625 -14.72 16.70 47.81
CA ILE A 625 -14.76 16.12 46.46
C ILE A 625 -13.44 16.34 45.74
N ASN A 626 -12.94 17.57 45.70
CA ASN A 626 -11.66 17.90 45.05
C ASN A 626 -10.48 17.17 45.71
N SER A 627 -10.47 17.08 47.05
CA SER A 627 -9.44 16.35 47.78
C SER A 627 -9.43 14.84 47.49
N ASP A 628 -10.61 14.20 47.43
CA ASP A 628 -10.73 12.79 47.07
C ASP A 628 -10.37 12.57 45.59
N LEU A 629 -10.78 13.45 44.67
CA LEU A 629 -10.38 13.42 43.26
C LEU A 629 -8.85 13.53 43.09
N ASP A 630 -8.21 14.46 43.78
CA ASP A 630 -6.75 14.64 43.71
C ASP A 630 -6.01 13.42 44.28
N THR A 631 -6.54 12.82 45.34
CA THR A 631 -5.97 11.59 45.90
C THR A 631 -6.08 10.43 44.91
N LEU A 632 -7.26 10.22 44.32
CA LEU A 632 -7.47 9.18 43.30
C LEU A 632 -6.56 9.38 42.08
N LYS A 633 -6.41 10.62 41.60
CA LYS A 633 -5.47 10.95 40.52
C LYS A 633 -4.03 10.57 40.91
N SER A 634 -3.57 10.97 42.11
CA SER A 634 -2.21 10.64 42.56
C SER A 634 -1.97 9.13 42.72
N ILE A 635 -2.98 8.37 43.16
CA ILE A 635 -2.93 6.89 43.22
C ILE A 635 -2.78 6.30 41.81
N LEU A 636 -3.54 6.77 40.82
CA LEU A 636 -3.40 6.29 39.44
C LEU A 636 -2.05 6.65 38.83
N LEU A 637 -1.54 7.87 39.07
CA LEU A 637 -0.21 8.27 38.61
C LEU A 637 0.89 7.38 39.20
N PHE A 638 0.83 7.15 40.51
CA PHE A 638 1.77 6.25 41.18
C PHE A 638 1.69 4.83 40.62
N THR A 639 0.48 4.32 40.42
CA THR A 639 0.23 3.00 39.83
C THR A 639 0.82 2.92 38.42
N PHE A 640 0.54 3.91 37.56
CA PHE A 640 1.09 4.02 36.20
C PHE A 640 2.62 3.96 36.20
N ASN A 641 3.27 4.74 37.05
CA ASN A 641 4.74 4.77 37.14
C ASN A 641 5.31 3.43 37.62
N LYS A 642 4.67 2.78 38.60
CA LYS A 642 5.11 1.46 39.10
C LYS A 642 4.93 0.34 38.07
N ILE A 643 3.91 0.42 37.23
CA ILE A 643 3.79 -0.49 36.08
C ILE A 643 4.91 -0.24 35.07
N LYS A 644 5.22 1.03 34.73
CA LYS A 644 6.36 1.35 33.83
C LYS A 644 7.72 0.89 34.39
N GLU A 645 7.89 0.94 35.70
CA GLU A 645 9.08 0.41 36.40
C GLU A 645 9.13 -1.12 36.46
N GLY A 646 8.08 -1.84 36.04
CA GLY A 646 7.96 -3.29 36.13
C GLY A 646 7.69 -3.82 37.55
N LYS A 647 7.24 -2.96 38.47
CA LYS A 647 6.96 -3.29 39.88
C LYS A 647 5.50 -3.67 40.16
N LEU A 648 4.59 -3.37 39.23
CA LEU A 648 3.18 -3.76 39.29
C LEU A 648 2.72 -4.37 37.98
N ASP A 649 1.80 -5.33 38.08
CA ASP A 649 1.14 -5.96 36.93
C ASP A 649 0.01 -5.08 36.39
N THR A 650 -0.25 -5.12 35.08
CA THR A 650 -1.26 -4.27 34.42
C THR A 650 -2.70 -4.59 34.83
N ASN A 651 -2.97 -5.79 35.37
CA ASN A 651 -4.31 -6.19 35.85
C ASN A 651 -4.85 -5.26 36.94
N ILE A 652 -3.97 -4.61 37.72
CA ILE A 652 -4.38 -3.64 38.74
C ILE A 652 -5.20 -2.50 38.15
N ILE A 653 -4.95 -2.10 36.89
CA ILE A 653 -5.70 -1.03 36.24
C ILE A 653 -7.18 -1.39 36.17
N CYS A 654 -7.52 -2.64 35.81
CA CYS A 654 -8.91 -3.10 35.83
C CYS A 654 -9.52 -3.19 37.23
N GLU A 655 -8.70 -3.32 38.28
CA GLU A 655 -9.17 -3.34 39.67
C GLU A 655 -9.41 -1.93 40.24
N LEU A 656 -8.74 -0.93 39.68
CA LEU A 656 -8.93 0.50 39.95
C LEU A 656 -10.04 1.09 39.07
N ASP A 657 -11.07 0.29 38.77
CA ASP A 657 -12.19 0.66 37.90
C ASP A 657 -12.97 1.87 38.46
N TYR A 658 -13.41 2.71 37.55
CA TYR A 658 -14.01 4.01 37.82
C TYR A 658 -15.53 3.94 37.73
N LEU A 659 -16.13 3.16 38.63
CA LEU A 659 -17.58 3.08 38.77
C LEU A 659 -18.14 4.36 39.42
N GLY A 660 -19.13 4.99 38.75
CA GLY A 660 -20.00 6.00 39.35
C GLY A 660 -19.57 7.46 39.22
N ILE A 661 -18.56 7.78 38.42
CA ILE A 661 -18.14 9.17 38.20
C ILE A 661 -18.33 9.54 36.74
N ASP A 662 -18.59 10.83 36.51
CA ASP A 662 -18.82 11.39 35.18
C ASP A 662 -17.71 10.97 34.20
N TRP A 663 -18.15 10.43 33.05
CA TRP A 663 -17.30 10.00 31.95
C TRP A 663 -16.57 11.19 31.29
N THR A 664 -16.99 12.42 31.56
CA THR A 664 -16.28 13.65 31.16
C THR A 664 -15.10 13.98 32.07
N SER A 665 -14.99 13.34 33.24
CA SER A 665 -14.00 13.73 34.23
C SER A 665 -12.56 13.41 33.77
N PRO A 666 -11.58 14.29 34.03
CA PRO A 666 -10.16 14.06 33.77
C PRO A 666 -9.64 12.69 34.23
N LEU A 667 -10.17 12.23 35.36
CA LEU A 667 -9.75 11.01 36.03
C LEU A 667 -10.21 9.75 35.27
N PHE A 668 -11.45 9.73 34.76
CA PHE A 668 -11.96 8.64 33.90
C PHE A 668 -11.17 8.51 32.59
N LEU A 669 -10.92 9.62 31.92
CA LEU A 669 -10.26 9.63 30.60
C LEU A 669 -8.82 9.16 30.70
N ASN A 670 -8.10 9.67 31.70
CA ASN A 670 -6.73 9.26 31.92
C ASN A 670 -6.66 7.76 32.27
N HIS A 671 -7.62 7.22 33.04
CA HIS A 671 -7.73 5.78 33.27
C HIS A 671 -7.94 5.02 31.94
N PHE A 672 -8.90 5.44 31.11
CA PHE A 672 -9.13 4.82 29.80
C PHE A 672 -7.89 4.85 28.88
N PHE A 673 -7.21 5.99 28.82
CA PHE A 673 -5.99 6.12 28.00
C PHE A 673 -4.83 5.30 28.58
N MET A 674 -4.79 5.02 29.89
CA MET A 674 -3.88 4.03 30.47
C MET A 674 -4.20 2.62 30.00
N GLU A 675 -5.49 2.24 29.91
CA GLU A 675 -5.90 0.93 29.36
C GLU A 675 -5.45 0.79 27.89
N ASP A 676 -5.62 1.81 27.05
CA ASP A 676 -5.08 1.83 25.67
C ASP A 676 -3.55 1.73 25.66
N TYR A 677 -2.88 2.53 26.49
CA TYR A 677 -1.41 2.59 26.54
C TYR A 677 -0.80 1.23 26.89
N PHE A 678 -1.34 0.55 27.90
CA PHE A 678 -0.90 -0.78 28.32
C PHE A 678 -1.56 -1.93 27.55
N LYS A 679 -2.35 -1.63 26.50
CA LYS A 679 -3.02 -2.61 25.64
C LYS A 679 -3.90 -3.60 26.41
N ILE A 680 -4.58 -3.12 27.43
CA ILE A 680 -5.44 -3.95 28.29
C ILE A 680 -6.70 -4.34 27.51
N PRO A 681 -7.02 -5.64 27.36
CA PRO A 681 -8.22 -6.08 26.63
C PRO A 681 -9.50 -5.66 27.36
N THR A 682 -10.08 -4.52 27.01
CA THR A 682 -11.34 -4.07 27.62
C THR A 682 -12.53 -4.85 27.05
N LYS A 683 -13.28 -5.53 27.93
CA LYS A 683 -14.49 -6.28 27.53
C LYS A 683 -15.76 -5.43 27.40
N LYS A 684 -15.75 -4.11 27.69
CA LYS A 684 -17.01 -3.38 27.92
C LYS A 684 -17.23 -1.99 27.31
N ARG A 685 -16.26 -1.26 26.76
CA ARG A 685 -16.54 0.08 26.21
C ARG A 685 -15.77 0.37 24.92
N ARG A 686 -16.43 0.21 23.78
CA ARG A 686 -16.12 1.05 22.61
C ARG A 686 -16.68 2.43 22.94
N PHE A 687 -15.82 3.42 23.15
CA PHE A 687 -16.25 4.80 23.35
C PHE A 687 -17.25 5.19 22.24
N ASN A 688 -18.45 5.63 22.62
CA ASN A 688 -19.39 6.16 21.65
C ASN A 688 -19.03 7.61 21.35
N ILE A 689 -18.98 7.90 20.06
CA ILE A 689 -18.56 9.16 19.44
C ILE A 689 -19.31 10.39 19.97
N GLN A 690 -20.57 10.21 20.36
CA GLN A 690 -21.44 11.29 20.84
C GLN A 690 -21.12 11.76 22.26
N GLU A 691 -20.38 10.98 23.04
CA GLU A 691 -20.03 11.31 24.42
C GLU A 691 -18.80 12.25 24.42
N LEU A 692 -17.81 12.05 23.56
CA LEU A 692 -16.52 12.78 23.59
C LEU A 692 -16.53 14.24 23.10
N SER A 693 -17.68 14.80 22.69
CA SER A 693 -17.79 16.22 22.31
C SER A 693 -17.46 17.19 23.44
N VAL A 694 -17.38 16.71 24.67
CA VAL A 694 -17.10 17.52 25.88
C VAL A 694 -15.69 18.11 25.88
N PHE A 695 -14.69 17.53 25.20
CA PHE A 695 -13.37 18.18 25.04
C PHE A 695 -13.37 19.31 24.03
N ALA A 696 -14.39 19.40 23.18
CA ALA A 696 -14.56 20.46 22.20
C ALA A 696 -15.42 21.62 22.74
N ASP A 697 -16.02 21.46 23.92
CA ASP A 697 -16.74 22.53 24.60
C ASP A 697 -15.71 23.48 25.23
N LEU A 698 -15.51 24.64 24.59
CA LEU A 698 -14.39 25.56 24.84
C LEU A 698 -14.35 26.11 26.27
N ASP A 699 -15.47 26.07 26.98
CA ASP A 699 -15.60 26.63 28.33
C ASP A 699 -14.84 25.82 29.40
N ASN A 700 -14.51 24.54 29.13
CA ASN A 700 -13.72 23.66 30.01
C ASN A 700 -12.57 22.95 29.27
N PHE A 701 -11.86 23.68 28.40
CA PHE A 701 -10.81 23.10 27.56
C PHE A 701 -9.67 22.47 28.37
N TYR A 702 -9.41 21.18 28.12
CA TYR A 702 -8.44 20.37 28.84
C TYR A 702 -7.31 19.88 27.91
N PRO A 703 -6.19 20.61 27.75
CA PRO A 703 -5.26 20.43 26.64
C PRO A 703 -4.58 19.05 26.58
N LYS A 704 -4.17 18.49 27.73
CA LYS A 704 -3.48 17.18 27.78
C LYS A 704 -4.46 16.03 27.54
N GLY A 705 -5.68 16.09 28.08
CA GLY A 705 -6.71 15.10 27.76
C GLY A 705 -7.16 15.19 26.31
N ALA A 706 -7.32 16.40 25.76
CA ALA A 706 -7.59 16.61 24.34
C ALA A 706 -6.45 16.05 23.46
N TYR A 707 -5.19 16.23 23.86
CA TYR A 707 -4.05 15.62 23.20
C TYR A 707 -4.13 14.08 23.22
N ASN A 708 -4.32 13.46 24.39
CA ASN A 708 -4.39 12.00 24.50
C ASN A 708 -5.56 11.42 23.71
N TYR A 709 -6.69 12.14 23.71
CA TYR A 709 -7.85 11.82 22.91
C TYR A 709 -7.53 11.84 21.42
N LEU A 710 -7.02 12.96 20.91
CA LEU A 710 -6.67 13.08 19.50
C LEU A 710 -5.61 12.06 19.09
N ARG A 711 -4.62 11.78 19.95
CA ARG A 711 -3.64 10.70 19.76
C ARG A 711 -4.34 9.36 19.55
N TYR A 712 -5.24 8.97 20.45
CA TYR A 712 -5.99 7.71 20.34
C TYR A 712 -6.84 7.67 19.07
N VAL A 713 -7.63 8.72 18.81
CA VAL A 713 -8.56 8.69 17.67
C VAL A 713 -7.81 8.74 16.33
N ILE A 714 -6.77 9.56 16.20
CA ILE A 714 -5.96 9.60 14.98
C ILE A 714 -5.27 8.25 14.74
N LYS A 715 -4.82 7.56 15.80
CA LYS A 715 -4.25 6.20 15.70
C LYS A 715 -5.25 5.19 15.16
N GLU A 716 -6.47 5.17 15.70
CA GLU A 716 -7.51 4.20 15.34
C GLU A 716 -8.26 4.53 14.04
N TRP A 717 -7.98 5.67 13.40
CA TRP A 717 -8.70 6.10 12.21
C TRP A 717 -8.33 5.30 10.95
N ASP A 718 -9.32 4.60 10.39
CA ASP A 718 -9.22 3.85 9.13
C ASP A 718 -9.18 4.72 7.86
N GLY A 719 -9.48 6.02 7.97
CA GLY A 719 -9.54 6.94 6.84
C GLY A 719 -10.73 6.75 5.90
N GLU A 720 -11.79 6.03 6.30
CA GLU A 720 -13.00 5.82 5.48
C GLU A 720 -14.18 6.72 5.89
N LYS A 721 -14.34 6.92 7.20
CA LYS A 721 -15.41 7.71 7.81
C LYS A 721 -14.85 8.96 8.48
N GLU A 722 -15.73 9.92 8.78
CA GLU A 722 -15.34 11.05 9.63
C GLU A 722 -14.84 10.56 10.98
N LEU A 723 -13.80 11.21 11.48
CA LEU A 723 -13.04 10.79 12.64
C LEU A 723 -13.88 11.08 13.89
N SER A 724 -14.50 10.04 14.44
CA SER A 724 -15.33 10.13 15.63
C SER A 724 -16.37 11.28 15.56
N GLY A 725 -17.07 11.41 14.43
CA GLY A 725 -18.11 12.44 14.26
C GLY A 725 -17.61 13.87 14.09
N PHE A 726 -16.31 14.11 14.20
CA PHE A 726 -15.68 15.39 13.91
C PHE A 726 -15.29 15.49 12.45
N LYS A 727 -15.46 16.70 11.90
CA LYS A 727 -14.88 17.07 10.62
C LYS A 727 -13.38 17.29 10.78
N THR A 728 -12.65 17.06 9.70
CA THR A 728 -11.19 17.25 9.66
C THR A 728 -10.78 18.69 9.99
N GLU A 729 -11.62 19.68 9.70
CA GLU A 729 -11.39 21.07 10.10
C GLU A 729 -11.51 21.30 11.61
N GLU A 730 -12.42 20.59 12.29
CA GLU A 730 -12.62 20.70 13.74
C GLU A 730 -11.43 20.10 14.49
N ILE A 731 -10.91 18.96 14.01
CA ILE A 731 -9.68 18.36 14.56
C ILE A 731 -8.48 19.27 14.33
N GLN A 732 -8.36 19.86 13.14
CA GLN A 732 -7.29 20.81 12.85
C GLN A 732 -7.35 22.01 13.81
N TYR A 733 -8.54 22.54 14.08
CA TYR A 733 -8.75 23.61 15.04
C TYR A 733 -8.33 23.20 16.46
N LEU A 734 -8.75 22.03 16.94
CA LEU A 734 -8.35 21.51 18.26
C LEU A 734 -6.82 21.37 18.38
N LEU A 735 -6.16 20.85 17.35
CA LEU A 735 -4.69 20.75 17.32
C LEU A 735 -4.00 22.13 17.35
N GLU A 736 -4.63 23.17 16.81
CA GLU A 736 -4.13 24.54 16.89
C GLU A 736 -4.36 25.13 18.29
N GLU A 737 -5.53 24.91 18.91
CA GLU A 737 -5.85 25.38 20.26
C GLU A 737 -5.00 24.73 21.36
N ILE A 738 -4.73 23.43 21.28
CA ILE A 738 -3.79 22.75 22.21
C ILE A 738 -2.43 23.46 22.17
N GLY A 739 -1.95 23.81 20.97
CA GLY A 739 -0.65 24.46 20.80
C GLY A 739 -0.60 25.90 21.32
N ARG A 740 -1.73 26.62 21.27
CA ARG A 740 -1.85 27.98 21.81
C ARG A 740 -1.84 27.99 23.33
N THR A 741 -2.55 27.04 23.94
CA THR A 741 -2.80 26.98 25.39
C THR A 741 -1.72 26.23 26.16
N HIS A 742 -0.98 25.31 25.53
CA HIS A 742 -0.01 24.47 26.24
C HIS A 742 1.30 24.26 25.45
N ARG A 743 2.20 25.27 25.51
CA ARG A 743 3.46 25.30 24.75
C ARG A 743 4.43 24.15 25.07
N SER A 744 4.38 23.59 26.28
CA SER A 744 5.20 22.45 26.70
C SER A 744 4.99 21.21 25.80
N LEU A 745 3.81 21.06 25.18
CA LEU A 745 3.51 19.93 24.29
C LEU A 745 3.94 20.15 22.84
N SER A 746 4.61 21.27 22.53
CA SER A 746 4.90 21.68 21.15
C SER A 746 5.49 20.57 20.27
N SER A 747 6.48 19.81 20.75
CA SER A 747 7.13 18.73 19.98
C SER A 747 6.18 17.55 19.71
N ASP A 748 5.49 17.05 20.73
CA ASP A 748 4.59 15.91 20.56
C ASP A 748 3.29 16.28 19.82
N LEU A 749 2.85 17.54 19.95
CA LEU A 749 1.76 18.09 19.18
C LEU A 749 2.14 18.24 17.70
N GLU A 750 3.39 18.59 17.39
CA GLU A 750 3.89 18.64 16.01
C GLU A 750 3.82 17.24 15.37
N LYS A 751 4.30 16.21 16.06
CA LYS A 751 4.18 14.80 15.63
C LYS A 751 2.73 14.37 15.43
N LEU A 752 1.83 14.74 16.36
CA LEU A 752 0.40 14.43 16.26
C LEU A 752 -0.26 15.11 15.05
N LYS A 753 0.10 16.37 14.78
CA LYS A 753 -0.36 17.12 13.59
C LYS A 753 0.08 16.43 12.30
N ILE A 754 1.33 15.97 12.22
CA ILE A 754 1.83 15.22 11.06
C ILE A 754 1.00 13.95 10.85
N ASN A 755 0.85 13.12 11.88
CA ASN A 755 0.05 11.88 11.81
C ASN A 755 -1.37 12.16 11.30
N PHE A 756 -1.98 13.25 11.77
CA PHE A 756 -3.29 13.70 11.32
C PHE A 756 -3.30 14.13 9.85
N TRP A 757 -2.37 15.00 9.42
CA TRP A 757 -2.37 15.54 8.06
C TRP A 757 -2.21 14.45 7.00
N PHE A 758 -1.37 13.45 7.24
CA PHE A 758 -1.24 12.29 6.34
C PHE A 758 -2.57 11.54 6.17
N LYS A 759 -3.24 11.20 7.29
CA LYS A 759 -4.54 10.52 7.24
C LYS A 759 -5.63 11.39 6.62
N ALA A 760 -5.64 12.69 6.92
CA ALA A 760 -6.61 13.63 6.37
C ALA A 760 -6.46 13.79 4.85
N ALA A 761 -5.22 13.87 4.34
CA ALA A 761 -4.96 13.88 2.90
C ALA A 761 -5.50 12.62 2.21
N GLU A 762 -5.28 11.44 2.79
CA GLU A 762 -5.79 10.17 2.28
C GLU A 762 -7.32 10.11 2.28
N TYR A 763 -7.95 10.48 3.40
CA TYR A 763 -9.40 10.54 3.55
C TYR A 763 -10.05 11.41 2.46
N HIS A 764 -9.56 12.63 2.28
CA HIS A 764 -10.11 13.55 1.27
C HIS A 764 -9.81 13.11 -0.16
N PHE A 765 -8.69 12.42 -0.40
CA PHE A 765 -8.42 11.78 -1.69
C PHE A 765 -9.44 10.70 -2.02
N LYS A 766 -9.72 9.78 -1.07
CA LYS A 766 -10.76 8.73 -1.22
C LYS A 766 -12.14 9.33 -1.48
N LYS A 767 -12.49 10.46 -0.84
CA LYS A 767 -13.76 11.20 -1.05
C LYS A 767 -13.78 12.08 -2.31
N LYS A 768 -12.67 12.18 -3.06
CA LYS A 768 -12.53 13.05 -4.27
C LYS A 768 -12.70 14.55 -3.96
N GLU A 769 -12.30 14.96 -2.77
CA GLU A 769 -12.35 16.34 -2.27
C GLU A 769 -11.02 17.05 -2.48
N VAL A 770 -10.74 17.38 -3.75
CA VAL A 770 -9.44 17.92 -4.22
C VAL A 770 -8.91 19.10 -3.38
N ASN A 771 -9.76 20.08 -3.04
CA ASN A 771 -9.31 21.26 -2.31
C ASN A 771 -8.84 20.92 -0.88
N LYS A 772 -9.61 20.10 -0.15
CA LYS A 772 -9.26 19.68 1.21
C LYS A 772 -8.02 18.78 1.20
N LYS A 773 -7.97 17.82 0.27
CA LYS A 773 -6.76 17.00 0.03
C LYS A 773 -5.52 17.89 -0.16
N ASN A 774 -5.58 18.87 -1.05
CA ASN A 774 -4.46 19.76 -1.34
C ASN A 774 -4.07 20.64 -0.16
N GLU A 775 -5.01 21.04 0.69
CA GLU A 775 -4.72 21.79 1.92
C GLU A 775 -3.81 20.98 2.86
N TYR A 776 -4.16 19.73 3.14
CA TYR A 776 -3.34 18.87 4.01
C TYR A 776 -2.00 18.52 3.38
N LEU A 777 -1.95 18.27 2.07
CA LEU A 777 -0.67 18.09 1.35
C LEU A 777 0.22 19.33 1.43
N LEU A 778 -0.35 20.54 1.40
CA LEU A 778 0.42 21.78 1.58
C LEU A 778 0.98 21.89 3.00
N ARG A 779 0.21 21.53 4.03
CA ARG A 779 0.70 21.51 5.42
C ARG A 779 1.89 20.55 5.59
N ILE A 780 1.79 19.34 5.04
CA ILE A 780 2.89 18.35 5.02
C ILE A 780 4.10 18.94 4.29
N PHE A 781 3.90 19.51 3.09
CA PHE A 781 5.00 20.10 2.31
C PHE A 781 5.70 21.24 3.06
N LEU A 782 4.94 22.20 3.61
CA LEU A 782 5.49 23.34 4.35
C LEU A 782 6.27 22.89 5.60
N HIS A 783 5.85 21.79 6.23
CA HIS A 783 6.56 21.22 7.38
C HIS A 783 7.93 20.63 7.00
N TYR A 784 8.03 19.93 5.87
CA TYR A 784 9.25 19.20 5.48
C TYR A 784 10.17 19.96 4.51
N LYS A 785 9.68 20.98 3.79
CA LYS A 785 10.44 21.63 2.71
C LYS A 785 11.79 22.21 3.16
N ASP A 786 11.84 22.81 4.34
CA ASP A 786 13.04 23.47 4.87
C ASP A 786 13.82 22.59 5.87
N LYS A 787 13.32 21.38 6.18
CA LYS A 787 13.99 20.47 7.10
C LYS A 787 15.16 19.75 6.43
N ASN A 788 16.21 19.50 7.21
CA ASN A 788 17.28 18.61 6.78
C ASN A 788 16.77 17.17 6.85
N LEU A 789 16.54 16.55 5.70
CA LEU A 789 15.96 15.22 5.58
C LEU A 789 17.03 14.21 5.17
N ASP A 790 16.90 12.99 5.66
CA ASP A 790 17.55 11.85 5.03
C ASP A 790 17.04 11.68 3.59
N GLU A 791 17.92 11.35 2.65
CA GLU A 791 17.60 11.28 1.22
C GLU A 791 16.58 10.17 0.89
N LEU A 792 16.61 9.04 1.60
CA LEU A 792 15.64 7.96 1.42
C LEU A 792 14.27 8.35 1.97
N TYR A 793 14.25 9.08 3.08
CA TYR A 793 13.01 9.65 3.60
C TYR A 793 12.42 10.72 2.66
N ALA A 794 13.26 11.58 2.09
CA ALA A 794 12.83 12.54 1.07
C ALA A 794 12.27 11.84 -0.19
N LEU A 795 12.86 10.70 -0.60
CA LEU A 795 12.32 9.86 -1.66
C LEU A 795 10.93 9.32 -1.31
N LYS A 796 10.71 8.82 -0.09
CA LYS A 796 9.38 8.36 0.37
C LYS A 796 8.35 9.49 0.33
N LEU A 797 8.70 10.69 0.79
CA LEU A 797 7.84 11.87 0.71
C LEU A 797 7.56 12.28 -0.74
N ALA A 798 8.55 12.24 -1.62
CA ALA A 798 8.36 12.53 -3.04
C ALA A 798 7.39 11.53 -3.69
N LYS A 799 7.57 10.22 -3.43
CA LYS A 799 6.63 9.17 -3.86
C LYS A 799 5.23 9.39 -3.30
N PHE A 800 5.09 9.81 -2.04
CA PHE A 800 3.81 10.20 -1.44
C PHE A 800 3.15 11.35 -2.19
N PHE A 801 3.86 12.43 -2.47
CA PHE A 801 3.29 13.55 -3.21
C PHE A 801 2.87 13.14 -4.63
N VAL A 802 3.65 12.30 -5.32
CA VAL A 802 3.28 11.72 -6.62
C VAL A 802 2.01 10.86 -6.52
N HIS A 803 1.86 10.06 -5.46
CA HIS A 803 0.66 9.25 -5.24
C HIS A 803 -0.62 10.11 -5.23
N PHE A 804 -0.52 11.32 -4.67
CA PHE A 804 -1.62 12.30 -4.66
C PHE A 804 -1.65 13.26 -5.86
N GLU A 805 -0.88 12.97 -6.91
CA GLU A 805 -0.75 13.76 -8.14
C GLU A 805 -0.19 15.19 -7.91
N ASN A 806 0.68 15.36 -6.90
CA ASN A 806 1.32 16.64 -6.54
C ASN A 806 2.83 16.65 -6.87
N PHE A 807 3.14 16.59 -8.17
CA PHE A 807 4.51 16.49 -8.67
C PHE A 807 5.40 17.69 -8.32
N SER A 808 4.84 18.90 -8.23
CA SER A 808 5.60 20.09 -7.86
C SER A 808 6.19 19.99 -6.44
N HIS A 809 5.41 19.49 -5.48
CA HIS A 809 5.93 19.27 -4.13
C HIS A 809 6.93 18.11 -4.11
N ALA A 810 6.67 17.04 -4.88
CA ALA A 810 7.60 15.92 -5.00
C ALA A 810 8.99 16.36 -5.49
N VAL A 811 9.03 17.12 -6.60
CA VAL A 811 10.27 17.69 -7.16
C VAL A 811 10.96 18.58 -6.13
N SER A 812 10.24 19.53 -5.52
CA SER A 812 10.83 20.46 -4.56
C SER A 812 11.47 19.77 -3.34
N ILE A 813 10.95 18.61 -2.91
CA ILE A 813 11.50 17.87 -1.76
C ILE A 813 12.78 17.11 -2.13
N ILE A 814 12.81 16.48 -3.31
CA ILE A 814 13.89 15.55 -3.68
C ILE A 814 15.00 16.20 -4.51
N GLU A 815 14.73 17.31 -5.19
CA GLU A 815 15.70 17.96 -6.09
C GLU A 815 16.91 18.53 -5.34
N LYS A 816 16.78 18.84 -4.05
CA LYS A 816 17.91 19.27 -3.19
C LYS A 816 19.05 18.25 -3.09
N PHE A 817 18.79 16.99 -3.42
CA PHE A 817 19.78 15.92 -3.41
C PHE A 817 20.40 15.65 -4.78
N HIS A 818 19.96 16.32 -5.85
CA HIS A 818 20.34 16.00 -7.24
C HIS A 818 21.86 15.89 -7.45
N ASP A 819 22.60 16.85 -6.92
CA ASP A 819 24.04 16.94 -7.11
C ASP A 819 24.85 16.19 -6.04
N THR A 820 24.24 15.89 -4.88
CA THR A 820 24.96 15.38 -3.70
C THR A 820 24.74 13.89 -3.43
N THR A 821 23.62 13.31 -3.85
CA THR A 821 23.29 11.91 -3.55
C THR A 821 24.20 10.93 -4.28
N THR A 822 24.57 9.82 -3.64
CA THR A 822 25.18 8.66 -4.30
C THR A 822 24.21 7.47 -4.41
N ASN A 823 22.99 7.64 -3.90
CA ASN A 823 21.98 6.60 -3.89
C ASN A 823 21.30 6.46 -5.26
N GLN A 824 21.47 5.30 -5.89
CA GLN A 824 21.01 5.04 -7.24
C GLN A 824 19.48 5.14 -7.40
N GLU A 825 18.69 4.77 -6.37
CA GLU A 825 17.23 4.87 -6.42
C GLU A 825 16.78 6.34 -6.40
N VAL A 826 17.41 7.15 -5.54
CA VAL A 826 17.14 8.59 -5.44
C VAL A 826 17.49 9.28 -6.76
N ILE A 827 18.68 9.02 -7.32
CA ILE A 827 19.12 9.56 -8.63
C ILE A 827 18.09 9.19 -9.71
N ALA A 828 17.76 7.90 -9.85
CA ALA A 828 16.84 7.43 -10.86
C ALA A 828 15.46 8.10 -10.75
N TYR A 829 14.94 8.25 -9.51
CA TYR A 829 13.64 8.86 -9.28
C TYR A 829 13.64 10.38 -9.55
N ILE A 830 14.72 11.09 -9.24
CA ILE A 830 14.88 12.52 -9.60
C ILE A 830 14.78 12.69 -11.11
N TYR A 831 15.49 11.86 -11.89
CA TYR A 831 15.47 11.94 -13.35
C TYR A 831 14.09 11.62 -13.94
N LYS A 832 13.37 10.63 -13.38
CA LYS A 832 11.97 10.35 -13.74
C LYS A 832 11.07 11.57 -13.51
N LEU A 833 11.21 12.23 -12.36
CA LEU A 833 10.46 13.44 -12.02
C LEU A 833 10.82 14.65 -12.88
N LYS A 834 12.11 14.83 -13.22
CA LYS A 834 12.56 15.93 -14.10
C LYS A 834 11.92 15.84 -15.49
N TYR A 835 11.80 14.63 -16.05
CA TYR A 835 11.10 14.44 -17.31
C TYR A 835 9.59 14.71 -17.22
N TYR A 836 8.98 14.47 -16.06
CA TYR A 836 7.56 14.74 -15.82
C TYR A 836 7.22 16.22 -15.70
N ASN A 837 8.12 17.02 -15.12
CA ASN A 837 7.85 18.42 -14.84
C ASN A 837 7.54 19.18 -16.15
N ASN A 838 6.39 19.89 -16.20
CA ASN A 838 5.83 20.58 -17.38
C ASN A 838 6.71 21.71 -17.95
N ILE A 839 7.89 21.94 -17.37
CA ILE A 839 8.94 22.70 -18.02
C ILE A 839 9.49 21.74 -19.06
N GLU A 840 9.10 21.89 -20.33
CA GLU A 840 9.84 21.26 -21.43
C GLU A 840 11.32 21.57 -21.23
N TYR A 841 12.04 20.64 -20.61
CA TYR A 841 13.48 20.66 -20.58
C TYR A 841 13.92 20.73 -22.02
N ASN A 842 15.03 21.42 -22.27
CA ASN A 842 15.69 21.28 -23.56
C ASN A 842 15.91 19.78 -23.77
N LYS A 843 15.16 19.18 -24.71
CA LYS A 843 15.09 17.73 -24.90
C LYS A 843 16.49 17.13 -25.07
N ASN A 844 17.37 17.90 -25.71
CA ASN A 844 18.75 17.52 -25.93
C ASN A 844 19.55 17.56 -24.61
N GLU A 845 19.43 18.63 -23.82
CA GLU A 845 20.13 18.75 -22.54
C GLU A 845 19.72 17.64 -21.56
N PHE A 846 18.42 17.35 -21.46
CA PHE A 846 17.95 16.25 -20.63
C PHE A 846 18.48 14.90 -21.14
N ALA A 847 18.43 14.65 -22.45
CA ALA A 847 18.94 13.40 -23.02
C ALA A 847 20.45 13.22 -22.80
N GLU A 848 21.24 14.28 -22.99
CA GLU A 848 22.68 14.29 -22.71
C GLU A 848 22.96 14.07 -21.21
N SER A 849 22.14 14.66 -20.33
CA SER A 849 22.25 14.42 -18.88
C SER A 849 21.92 12.97 -18.51
N CYS A 850 21.04 12.30 -19.25
CA CYS A 850 20.73 10.88 -19.09
C CYS A 850 21.91 10.00 -19.52
N ILE A 851 22.65 10.37 -20.55
CA ILE A 851 23.89 9.65 -20.93
C ILE A 851 24.91 9.79 -19.80
N LYS A 852 25.17 11.01 -19.33
CA LYS A 852 26.17 11.28 -18.28
C LYS A 852 25.86 10.57 -16.97
N ILE A 853 24.60 10.49 -16.55
CA ILE A 853 24.25 9.86 -15.26
C ILE A 853 24.47 8.34 -15.24
N ARG A 854 24.69 7.71 -16.40
CA ARG A 854 25.06 6.28 -16.49
C ARG A 854 26.31 5.95 -15.67
N GLU A 855 27.25 6.87 -15.53
CA GLU A 855 28.47 6.68 -14.74
C GLU A 855 28.20 6.56 -13.24
N ARG A 856 27.07 7.11 -12.76
CA ARG A 856 26.64 7.08 -11.35
C ARG A 856 25.65 5.97 -11.03
N LEU A 857 25.27 5.17 -12.03
CA LEU A 857 24.25 4.12 -11.92
C LEU A 857 24.79 2.80 -12.46
N THR A 858 24.34 1.69 -11.88
CA THR A 858 24.55 0.37 -12.49
C THR A 858 23.83 0.28 -13.84
N LYS A 859 24.34 -0.58 -14.75
CA LYS A 859 23.70 -0.89 -16.04
C LYS A 859 22.21 -1.20 -15.85
N GLU A 860 21.90 -2.06 -14.87
CA GLU A 860 20.53 -2.44 -14.54
C GLU A 860 19.65 -1.26 -14.09
N ASN A 861 20.10 -0.45 -13.12
CA ASN A 861 19.30 0.67 -12.61
C ASN A 861 19.10 1.75 -13.68
N TRP A 862 20.12 2.02 -14.49
CA TRP A 862 20.02 2.98 -15.59
C TRP A 862 19.07 2.50 -16.68
N CYS A 863 19.18 1.24 -17.13
CA CYS A 863 18.28 0.68 -18.15
C CYS A 863 16.81 0.69 -17.68
N LYS A 864 16.56 0.42 -16.38
CA LYS A 864 15.22 0.45 -15.76
C LYS A 864 14.62 1.85 -15.61
N MET A 865 15.35 2.91 -15.90
CA MET A 865 14.80 4.27 -15.86
C MET A 865 13.91 4.58 -17.06
N PHE A 866 14.13 3.91 -18.19
CA PHE A 866 13.45 4.16 -19.46
C PHE A 866 12.43 3.08 -19.76
N VAL A 867 11.46 3.39 -20.62
CA VAL A 867 10.52 2.41 -21.22
C VAL A 867 9.71 1.64 -20.17
N GLY A 868 8.50 2.11 -19.86
CA GLY A 868 7.59 1.47 -18.90
C GLY A 868 6.54 2.44 -18.37
N SER A 869 5.53 1.95 -17.65
CA SER A 869 4.44 2.81 -17.15
C SER A 869 4.85 3.76 -16.02
N CYS A 870 5.98 3.48 -15.35
CA CYS A 870 6.52 4.24 -14.23
C CYS A 870 7.94 4.78 -14.51
N ASN A 871 8.27 4.96 -15.79
CA ASN A 871 9.60 5.27 -16.27
C ASN A 871 9.59 6.54 -17.13
N ILE A 872 10.79 7.04 -17.43
CA ILE A 872 10.99 8.06 -18.44
C ILE A 872 10.39 7.56 -19.75
N SER A 873 9.58 8.42 -20.37
CA SER A 873 8.93 8.13 -21.64
C SER A 873 9.95 7.69 -22.69
N PHE A 874 9.59 6.68 -23.48
CA PHE A 874 10.44 6.24 -24.58
C PHE A 874 10.61 7.33 -25.66
N GLN A 875 9.76 8.35 -25.68
CA GLN A 875 9.90 9.49 -26.59
C GLN A 875 11.14 10.34 -26.29
N VAL A 876 11.82 10.13 -25.15
CA VAL A 876 13.17 10.71 -24.92
C VAL A 876 14.17 10.23 -25.98
N PHE A 877 13.92 9.07 -26.59
CA PHE A 877 14.69 8.51 -27.69
C PHE A 877 14.42 9.17 -29.04
N ASP A 878 13.62 10.26 -29.10
CA ASP A 878 13.73 11.21 -30.22
C ASP A 878 15.18 11.75 -30.33
N HIS A 879 15.97 11.71 -29.24
CA HIS A 879 17.40 11.96 -29.26
C HIS A 879 18.20 10.70 -29.66
N GLU A 880 18.67 10.67 -30.91
CA GLU A 880 19.37 9.52 -31.50
C GLU A 880 20.56 9.03 -30.68
N LYS A 881 21.44 9.92 -30.22
CA LYS A 881 22.62 9.51 -29.43
C LYS A 881 22.24 8.78 -28.15
N LEU A 882 21.18 9.24 -27.46
CA LEU A 882 20.72 8.59 -26.24
C LEU A 882 20.09 7.23 -26.56
N ARG A 883 19.32 7.14 -27.65
CA ARG A 883 18.73 5.87 -28.11
C ARG A 883 19.81 4.86 -28.47
N ASN A 884 20.82 5.26 -29.25
CA ASN A 884 21.92 4.39 -29.63
C ASN A 884 22.73 3.94 -28.41
N PHE A 885 23.01 4.85 -27.47
CA PHE A 885 23.66 4.52 -26.21
C PHE A 885 22.82 3.58 -25.33
N TYR A 886 21.51 3.78 -25.26
CA TYR A 886 20.59 2.86 -24.60
C TYR A 886 20.61 1.48 -25.26
N CYS A 887 20.59 1.42 -26.59
CA CYS A 887 20.63 0.16 -27.32
C CYS A 887 21.95 -0.59 -27.13
N SER A 888 23.09 0.09 -27.05
CA SER A 888 24.37 -0.55 -26.74
C SER A 888 24.43 -1.05 -25.29
N GLU A 889 24.00 -0.21 -24.34
CA GLU A 889 24.06 -0.51 -22.91
C GLU A 889 22.97 -1.50 -22.45
N CYS A 890 21.83 -1.59 -23.11
CA CYS A 890 20.68 -2.34 -22.60
C CYS A 890 20.26 -3.51 -23.51
N SER A 891 21.03 -3.85 -24.56
CA SER A 891 20.74 -4.93 -25.51
C SER A 891 20.44 -6.30 -24.88
N GLU A 892 21.12 -6.64 -23.77
CA GLU A 892 20.91 -7.90 -23.03
C GLU A 892 19.70 -7.85 -22.08
N TYR A 893 19.18 -6.66 -21.79
CA TYR A 893 18.08 -6.47 -20.85
C TYR A 893 16.76 -6.45 -21.62
N LYS A 894 15.95 -7.49 -21.42
CA LYS A 894 14.55 -7.45 -21.84
C LYS A 894 13.85 -6.33 -21.07
N ASN A 895 13.54 -5.24 -21.74
CA ASN A 895 12.75 -4.18 -21.11
C ASN A 895 11.34 -4.70 -20.78
N GLU A 896 10.63 -3.99 -19.90
CA GLU A 896 9.30 -4.37 -19.43
C GLU A 896 8.34 -4.67 -20.59
N ILE A 897 8.53 -3.98 -21.71
CA ILE A 897 7.71 -4.08 -22.92
C ILE A 897 8.03 -5.31 -23.74
N GLN A 898 9.30 -5.66 -23.93
CA GLN A 898 9.73 -6.92 -24.54
C GLN A 898 9.24 -8.12 -23.71
N SER A 899 9.21 -7.99 -22.37
CA SER A 899 8.59 -8.98 -21.47
C SER A 899 7.08 -9.06 -21.62
N LEU A 900 6.37 -7.94 -21.75
CA LEU A 900 4.91 -7.90 -21.94
C LEU A 900 4.48 -8.39 -23.32
N LEU A 901 5.21 -8.03 -24.39
CA LEU A 901 4.95 -8.46 -25.76
C LEU A 901 5.17 -9.97 -25.91
N SER A 902 6.25 -10.51 -25.32
CA SER A 902 6.46 -11.96 -25.27
C SER A 902 5.38 -12.71 -24.49
N LYS A 903 4.84 -12.14 -23.40
CA LYS A 903 3.69 -12.73 -22.66
C LYS A 903 2.36 -12.67 -23.41
N LYS A 904 2.10 -11.61 -24.18
CA LYS A 904 0.85 -11.47 -24.95
C LYS A 904 0.71 -12.51 -26.06
N ILE A 905 1.85 -12.91 -26.63
CA ILE A 905 1.96 -14.04 -27.57
C ILE A 905 1.54 -15.36 -26.89
N ILE A 906 1.85 -15.51 -25.58
CA ILE A 906 1.48 -16.69 -24.79
C ILE A 906 -0.01 -16.68 -24.39
N SER A 907 -0.62 -15.51 -24.18
CA SER A 907 -2.01 -15.38 -23.70
C SER A 907 -3.08 -15.38 -24.78
N SER A 908 -2.72 -15.45 -26.07
CA SER A 908 -3.67 -15.75 -27.16
C SER A 908 -3.80 -17.25 -27.46
N LYS A 909 -3.24 -18.10 -26.59
CA LYS A 909 -3.63 -19.50 -26.39
C LYS A 909 -5.04 -19.56 -25.78
#